data_AF-A0A8H6TKB7-F1
#
_entry.id   AF-A0A8H6TKB7-F1
#
_cell.length_a   1.000
_cell.length_b   1.000
_cell.length_c   1.000
_cell.angle_alpha   90.00
_cell.angle_beta   90.00
_cell.angle_gamma   90.00
#
_symmetry.space_group_name_H-M   'P 1'
#
loop_
_entity.id
_entity.type
_entity.pdbx_description
1 polymer ?
#
loop_
_entity_poly.entity_id
_entity_poly.type
_entity_poly.pdbx_seq_one_letter_code
_entity_poly.pdbx_strand_id
1 'polypeptide(L)'
;MAVSHSVQIAHAIEQIQNRPTIVEQDFTQHVLDDGTVISTQERVIKDVLVEAVANSPQVQAPSAGIPTPAQFFSQADPSKPDVAFLKNHFYREGRLSEEQALYIISKGTEILRQEPNVLDVDAPITVCGDIHGQYYDLMKLFEVGGSPADTRYLFLGDYVDRGYFSIECVLYLWSLKIWYPDTLFLLRGNHECRHLTDYFTFKLECKHKYSERVYDACMDSFCTLPLAAIMNKQFLCIHGGLSPELNTVDDIRAIDRFREPPTQGLMCDILWADPVEDFGTEKTTDSFLHNHVRGCSYFFTYQAACQFLERNNLLSIIRAHEAQDAGYRMYRKTKTTGFPSVMTIFSAPNYLDVYNNKAAVLKYESNVMNIRQFNCTPHPYWLPNFMDVFTWSLPFVGEKITDMLVAVLNTCTKEELEEEEEEDVTMTSPTSTTSEESVERRKVIKNKIMAVGRMARVFALLREESEKVSELKSVSGSNKLPYGTLAAGAEGIREAISGFDDARKSDIENERLPPELFDATSEEGKALLSSGSSSLPSTPAEQDQEMAAPITPATIEAALAQNGRGVPLSLNTSGSGSGSGIGSPGVPSPSSPTSPGGTSFRRGHGRQASLGTTMTSPSTRRRSLESTMSLIQGVWEGQTPPPGSIPEEGAGAMTGEEVDGLAGRLAGSTVNGTTT
;
A
#
# COMPACT_ATOMS: atom_id res chain seq x y z
N MET A 1 -62.21 10.02 -5.11
CA MET A 1 -61.03 9.93 -4.22
C MET A 1 -61.34 9.28 -2.89
N ALA A 2 -62.42 9.65 -2.17
CA ALA A 2 -62.80 9.04 -0.88
C ALA A 2 -63.01 7.50 -0.88
N VAL A 3 -63.49 6.92 -1.99
CA VAL A 3 -63.70 5.46 -2.12
C VAL A 3 -62.37 4.69 -2.17
N SER A 4 -61.31 5.29 -2.73
CA SER A 4 -59.97 4.70 -2.85
C SER A 4 -59.28 4.56 -1.49
N HIS A 5 -59.41 5.58 -0.63
CA HIS A 5 -58.85 5.59 0.73
C HIS A 5 -59.51 4.53 1.62
N SER A 6 -60.83 4.34 1.52
CA SER A 6 -61.54 3.33 2.33
C SER A 6 -61.09 1.90 2.02
N VAL A 7 -60.74 1.63 0.76
CA VAL A 7 -60.25 0.32 0.31
C VAL A 7 -58.81 0.11 0.73
N GLN A 8 -57.96 1.13 0.67
CA GLN A 8 -56.58 1.06 1.16
C GLN A 8 -56.49 0.87 2.68
N ILE A 9 -57.35 1.55 3.44
CA ILE A 9 -57.43 1.38 4.90
C ILE A 9 -57.97 -0.01 5.25
N ALA A 10 -58.98 -0.51 4.53
CA ALA A 10 -59.48 -1.86 4.71
C ALA A 10 -58.41 -2.93 4.39
N HIS A 11 -57.64 -2.73 3.32
CA HIS A 11 -56.50 -3.60 2.98
C HIS A 11 -55.39 -3.55 4.03
N ALA A 12 -55.08 -2.37 4.57
CA ALA A 12 -54.09 -2.22 5.64
C ALA A 12 -54.55 -2.91 6.93
N ILE A 13 -55.83 -2.76 7.30
CA ILE A 13 -56.44 -3.45 8.46
C ILE A 13 -56.44 -4.96 8.25
N GLU A 14 -56.77 -5.45 7.06
CA GLU A 14 -56.72 -6.88 6.71
C GLU A 14 -55.29 -7.43 6.76
N GLN A 15 -54.28 -6.67 6.32
CA GLN A 15 -52.87 -7.02 6.41
C GLN A 15 -52.35 -7.00 7.87
N ILE A 16 -52.88 -6.13 8.73
CA ILE A 16 -52.57 -6.08 10.16
C ILE A 16 -53.26 -7.24 10.91
N GLN A 17 -54.48 -7.61 10.54
CA GLN A 17 -55.22 -8.73 11.14
C GLN A 17 -54.67 -10.09 10.69
N ASN A 18 -54.20 -10.19 9.45
CA ASN A 18 -53.52 -11.36 8.90
C ASN A 18 -51.99 -11.27 9.02
N ARG A 19 -51.48 -10.45 9.95
CA ARG A 19 -50.03 -10.27 10.12
C ARG A 19 -49.42 -11.65 10.39
N PRO A 20 -48.58 -12.19 9.49
CA PRO A 20 -47.93 -13.46 9.75
C PRO A 20 -47.16 -13.31 11.06
N THR A 21 -47.29 -14.31 11.93
CA THR A 21 -46.59 -14.37 13.21
C THR A 21 -45.14 -13.99 12.96
N ILE A 22 -44.62 -13.00 13.70
CA ILE A 22 -43.21 -12.63 13.61
C ILE A 22 -42.43 -13.91 13.82
N VAL A 23 -41.79 -14.41 12.77
CA VAL A 23 -40.96 -15.60 12.85
C VAL A 23 -39.87 -15.22 13.84
N GLU A 24 -39.84 -15.87 15.00
CA GLU A 24 -38.73 -15.74 15.95
C GLU A 24 -37.48 -16.23 15.22
N GLN A 25 -36.74 -15.28 14.66
CA GLN A 25 -35.53 -15.59 13.93
C GLN A 25 -34.45 -15.86 14.97
N ASP A 26 -34.01 -17.11 15.02
CA ASP A 26 -32.89 -17.50 15.86
C ASP A 26 -31.61 -16.84 15.31
N PHE A 27 -31.20 -15.71 15.90
CA PHE A 27 -29.98 -14.99 15.52
C PHE A 27 -28.69 -15.78 15.81
N THR A 28 -28.79 -16.90 16.53
CA THR A 28 -27.65 -17.82 16.72
C THR A 28 -27.40 -18.69 15.50
N GLN A 29 -28.29 -18.64 14.50
CA GLN A 29 -28.21 -19.39 13.25
C GLN A 29 -28.31 -18.46 12.05
N HIS A 30 -27.47 -18.68 11.04
CA HIS A 30 -27.51 -17.98 9.78
C HIS A 30 -27.60 -18.99 8.64
N VAL A 31 -28.48 -18.74 7.67
CA VAL A 31 -28.65 -19.58 6.49
C VAL A 31 -27.90 -18.92 5.34
N LEU A 32 -26.89 -19.60 4.81
CA LEU A 32 -26.11 -19.16 3.66
C LEU A 32 -26.93 -19.25 2.37
N ASP A 33 -26.45 -18.61 1.31
CA ASP A 33 -27.12 -18.58 -0.01
C ASP A 33 -27.29 -19.98 -0.64
N ASP A 34 -26.46 -20.94 -0.24
CA ASP A 34 -26.55 -22.35 -0.66
C ASP A 34 -27.54 -23.18 0.18
N GLY A 35 -28.21 -22.56 1.16
CA GLY A 35 -29.15 -23.19 2.08
C GLY A 35 -28.51 -23.82 3.33
N THR A 36 -27.20 -23.75 3.49
CA THR A 36 -26.49 -24.30 4.66
C THR A 36 -26.73 -23.44 5.89
N VAL A 37 -27.10 -24.06 7.01
CA VAL A 37 -27.30 -23.37 8.30
C VAL A 37 -26.02 -23.44 9.13
N ILE A 38 -25.51 -22.28 9.51
CA ILE A 38 -24.30 -22.12 10.32
C ILE A 38 -24.63 -21.44 11.64
N SER A 39 -23.89 -21.76 12.71
CA SER A 39 -23.99 -21.02 13.97
C SER A 39 -23.24 -19.70 13.85
N THR A 40 -23.85 -18.60 14.29
CA THR A 40 -23.19 -17.28 14.39
C THR A 40 -22.32 -17.14 15.64
N GLN A 41 -22.39 -18.08 16.57
CA GLN A 41 -21.59 -18.10 17.80
C GLN A 41 -20.31 -18.91 17.66
N GLU A 42 -20.24 -19.80 16.66
CA GLU A 42 -19.10 -20.65 16.42
C GLU A 42 -18.33 -20.18 15.18
N ARG A 43 -17.04 -20.54 15.08
CA ARG A 43 -16.26 -20.29 13.89
C ARG A 43 -16.96 -20.94 12.69
N VAL A 44 -17.37 -20.12 11.72
CA VAL A 44 -18.14 -20.57 10.56
C VAL A 44 -17.29 -21.43 9.62
N ILE A 45 -16.07 -20.97 9.31
CA ILE A 45 -15.12 -21.71 8.47
C ILE A 45 -14.37 -22.70 9.38
N LYS A 46 -14.93 -23.92 9.50
CA LYS A 46 -14.43 -25.02 10.34
C LYS A 46 -13.47 -25.97 9.62
N ASP A 47 -13.63 -26.16 8.30
CA ASP A 47 -12.83 -27.05 7.42
C ASP A 47 -11.44 -26.49 7.10
N VAL A 48 -10.75 -26.24 8.19
CA VAL A 48 -9.35 -25.95 8.35
C VAL A 48 -8.64 -27.20 8.90
N LEU A 49 -9.42 -28.15 9.42
CA LEU A 49 -9.00 -29.42 9.94
C LEU A 49 -10.04 -30.43 9.45
N VAL A 50 -9.78 -31.10 8.32
CA VAL A 50 -10.14 -32.50 7.99
C VAL A 50 -10.07 -32.71 6.47
N GLU A 51 -9.22 -33.68 6.11
CA GLU A 51 -9.05 -34.37 4.82
C GLU A 51 -8.43 -33.66 3.60
N ALA A 52 -7.41 -34.35 3.09
CA ALA A 52 -6.52 -33.96 2.02
C ALA A 52 -7.21 -34.06 0.65
N VAL A 53 -7.92 -33.00 0.26
CA VAL A 53 -8.15 -32.73 -1.16
C VAL A 53 -7.06 -31.75 -1.64
N ALA A 54 -6.25 -32.21 -2.57
CA ALA A 54 -4.87 -31.78 -2.80
C ALA A 54 -4.64 -30.35 -3.33
N ASN A 55 -5.55 -29.38 -3.22
CA ASN A 55 -5.35 -28.02 -3.79
C ASN A 55 -6.13 -26.88 -3.11
N SER A 56 -6.46 -26.96 -1.81
CA SER A 56 -7.04 -25.81 -1.08
C SER A 56 -6.26 -25.53 0.22
N PRO A 57 -5.80 -24.29 0.46
CA PRO A 57 -5.04 -23.95 1.66
C PRO A 57 -5.93 -24.04 2.91
N GLN A 58 -5.54 -24.90 3.85
CA GLN A 58 -6.17 -25.04 5.17
C GLN A 58 -5.91 -23.76 6.00
N VAL A 59 -6.95 -22.99 6.33
CA VAL A 59 -6.84 -21.71 7.08
C VAL A 59 -6.70 -21.95 8.58
N GLN A 60 -5.55 -22.48 9.01
CA GLN A 60 -5.25 -22.80 10.42
C GLN A 60 -5.42 -21.58 11.34
N ALA A 61 -6.00 -21.79 12.52
CA ALA A 61 -6.11 -20.71 13.49
C ALA A 61 -4.70 -20.27 13.95
N PRO A 62 -4.47 -18.96 14.12
CA PRO A 62 -3.20 -18.45 14.63
C PRO A 62 -2.80 -19.09 15.97
N SER A 63 -1.49 -19.17 16.22
CA SER A 63 -0.98 -19.61 17.51
C SER A 63 -1.26 -18.54 18.58
N ALA A 64 -2.28 -18.77 19.40
CA ALA A 64 -2.75 -17.81 20.40
C ALA A 64 -1.81 -17.64 21.61
N GLY A 65 -0.90 -18.59 21.85
CA GLY A 65 -0.03 -18.60 23.03
C GLY A 65 1.32 -17.95 22.77
N ILE A 66 1.74 -17.05 23.67
CA ILE A 66 3.13 -16.57 23.71
C ILE A 66 4.06 -17.73 24.13
N PRO A 67 5.19 -17.98 23.45
CA PRO A 67 6.09 -19.06 23.79
C PRO A 67 6.65 -18.94 25.21
N THR A 68 6.64 -20.05 25.94
CA THR A 68 7.35 -20.13 27.22
C THR A 68 8.87 -20.09 26.99
N PRO A 69 9.69 -19.71 28.00
CA PRO A 69 11.15 -19.76 27.87
C PRO A 69 11.69 -21.12 27.42
N ALA A 70 11.07 -22.23 27.88
CA ALA A 70 11.47 -23.59 27.51
C ALA A 70 11.17 -23.96 26.05
N GLN A 71 10.20 -23.29 25.41
CA GLN A 71 9.92 -23.42 23.98
C GLN A 71 10.78 -22.47 23.15
N PHE A 72 11.05 -21.28 23.70
CA PHE A 72 11.79 -20.24 23.01
C PHE A 72 13.29 -20.54 22.90
N PHE A 73 13.92 -21.02 23.97
CA PHE A 73 15.35 -21.38 23.95
C PHE A 73 15.56 -22.81 23.48
N SER A 74 16.63 -23.03 22.71
CA SER A 74 16.96 -24.36 22.22
C SER A 74 17.40 -25.29 23.36
N GLN A 75 16.96 -26.54 23.30
CA GLN A 75 17.42 -27.59 24.22
C GLN A 75 18.87 -28.00 23.96
N ALA A 76 19.37 -27.82 22.73
CA ALA A 76 20.75 -28.15 22.36
C ALA A 76 21.74 -27.06 22.81
N ASP A 77 21.36 -25.80 22.66
CA ASP A 77 22.13 -24.64 23.13
C ASP A 77 21.18 -23.63 23.80
N PRO A 78 21.06 -23.65 25.14
CA PRO A 78 20.17 -22.76 25.88
C PRO A 78 20.51 -21.27 25.76
N SER A 79 21.67 -20.90 25.20
CA SER A 79 22.01 -19.50 24.92
C SER A 79 21.37 -18.98 23.63
N LYS A 80 20.79 -19.86 22.80
CA LYS A 80 20.26 -19.52 21.48
C LYS A 80 18.76 -19.82 21.37
N PRO A 81 18.02 -19.06 20.54
CA PRO A 81 16.61 -19.34 20.30
C PRO A 81 16.42 -20.67 19.54
N ASP A 82 15.32 -21.39 19.75
CA ASP A 82 14.99 -22.58 18.96
C ASP A 82 14.43 -22.19 17.59
N VAL A 83 15.28 -22.21 16.57
CA VAL A 83 14.92 -21.79 15.21
C VAL A 83 13.83 -22.66 14.57
N ALA A 84 13.75 -23.95 14.93
CA ALA A 84 12.73 -24.83 14.37
C ALA A 84 11.36 -24.56 14.99
N PHE A 85 11.32 -24.31 16.30
CA PHE A 85 10.11 -23.85 16.98
C PHE A 85 9.67 -22.48 16.45
N LEU A 86 10.59 -21.50 16.39
CA LEU A 86 10.29 -20.15 15.91
C LEU A 86 9.75 -20.15 14.48
N LYS A 87 10.37 -20.94 13.58
CA LYS A 87 9.90 -21.12 12.20
C LYS A 87 8.42 -21.46 12.16
N ASN A 88 8.04 -22.52 12.89
CA ASN A 88 6.67 -23.04 12.91
C ASN A 88 5.70 -22.12 13.66
N HIS A 89 6.16 -21.44 14.70
CA HIS A 89 5.36 -20.48 15.46
C HIS A 89 4.97 -19.28 14.60
N PHE A 90 5.94 -18.67 13.91
CA PHE A 90 5.69 -17.56 12.98
C PHE A 90 4.89 -17.99 11.75
N TYR A 91 5.10 -19.20 11.22
CA TYR A 91 4.27 -19.74 10.12
C TYR A 91 2.80 -19.89 10.49
N ARG A 92 2.50 -20.00 11.79
CA ARG A 92 1.15 -20.02 12.35
C ARG A 92 0.73 -18.66 12.91
N GLU A 93 1.33 -17.57 12.42
CA GLU A 93 1.06 -16.19 12.85
C GLU A 93 1.21 -15.95 14.36
N GLY A 94 2.00 -16.80 15.02
CA GLY A 94 2.28 -16.70 16.44
C GLY A 94 3.23 -15.55 16.75
N ARG A 95 2.99 -14.86 17.85
CA ARG A 95 3.82 -13.75 18.32
C ARG A 95 4.71 -14.18 19.46
N LEU A 96 5.87 -13.54 19.60
CA LEU A 96 6.72 -13.67 20.78
C LEU A 96 6.28 -12.70 21.88
N SER A 97 6.79 -12.88 23.09
CA SER A 97 6.77 -11.76 24.05
C SER A 97 7.68 -10.65 23.55
N GLU A 98 7.39 -9.41 23.96
CA GLU A 98 8.23 -8.25 23.65
C GLU A 98 9.69 -8.48 24.05
N GLU A 99 9.93 -9.04 25.23
CA GLU A 99 11.29 -9.32 25.73
C GLU A 99 12.02 -10.40 24.92
N GLN A 100 11.31 -11.42 24.41
CA GLN A 100 11.90 -12.42 23.51
C GLN A 100 12.26 -11.83 22.14
N ALA A 101 11.41 -10.94 21.61
CA ALA A 101 11.71 -10.24 20.36
C ALA A 101 12.93 -9.31 20.53
N LEU A 102 12.95 -8.51 21.60
CA LEU A 102 14.08 -7.65 21.95
C LEU A 102 15.37 -8.44 22.18
N TYR A 103 15.29 -9.62 22.80
CA TYR A 103 16.44 -10.52 22.96
C TYR A 103 17.07 -10.91 21.62
N ILE A 104 16.25 -11.37 20.66
CA ILE A 104 16.73 -11.75 19.32
C ILE A 104 17.37 -10.56 18.61
N ILE A 105 16.67 -9.41 18.61
CA ILE A 105 17.14 -8.22 17.93
C ILE A 105 18.48 -7.77 18.53
N SER A 106 18.54 -7.60 19.85
CA SER A 106 19.76 -7.18 20.56
C SER A 106 20.93 -8.13 20.33
N LYS A 107 20.71 -9.45 20.38
CA LYS A 107 21.77 -10.44 20.15
C LYS A 107 22.27 -10.43 18.71
N GLY A 108 21.37 -10.29 17.73
CA GLY A 108 21.77 -10.09 16.34
C GLY A 108 22.53 -8.78 16.14
N THR A 109 22.10 -7.68 16.76
CA THR A 109 22.81 -6.38 16.73
C THR A 109 24.23 -6.49 17.28
N GLU A 110 24.43 -7.22 18.38
CA GLU A 110 25.77 -7.43 18.96
C GLU A 110 26.74 -8.09 17.96
N ILE A 111 26.24 -9.05 17.15
CA ILE A 111 27.02 -9.74 16.13
C ILE A 111 27.28 -8.81 14.94
N LEU A 112 26.23 -8.23 14.36
CA LEU A 112 26.31 -7.36 13.18
C LEU A 112 27.20 -6.13 13.42
N ARG A 113 27.21 -5.59 14.64
CA ARG A 113 28.07 -4.46 15.03
C ARG A 113 29.56 -4.79 14.95
N GLN A 114 29.94 -6.05 15.15
CA GLN A 114 31.34 -6.49 15.09
C GLN A 114 31.82 -6.73 13.65
N GLU A 115 30.90 -6.88 12.70
CA GLU A 115 31.25 -7.10 11.31
C GLU A 115 31.78 -5.82 10.63
N PRO A 116 32.67 -5.95 9.64
CA PRO A 116 33.15 -4.81 8.85
C PRO A 116 32.05 -4.29 7.90
N ASN A 117 32.24 -3.08 7.35
CA ASN A 117 31.34 -2.56 6.32
C ASN A 117 31.28 -3.43 5.06
N VAL A 118 32.44 -4.01 4.70
CA VAL A 118 32.61 -4.90 3.55
C VAL A 118 32.99 -6.28 4.09
N LEU A 119 32.05 -7.22 3.98
CA LEU A 119 32.27 -8.61 4.37
C LEU A 119 33.17 -9.32 3.36
N ASP A 120 34.02 -10.24 3.81
CA ASP A 120 34.73 -11.17 2.92
C ASP A 120 34.08 -12.56 3.07
N VAL A 121 33.45 -13.06 2.00
CA VAL A 121 32.66 -14.30 2.06
C VAL A 121 33.08 -15.29 0.97
N ASP A 122 33.41 -16.52 1.37
CA ASP A 122 33.84 -17.57 0.44
C ASP A 122 32.66 -18.38 -0.13
N ALA A 123 32.89 -18.96 -1.31
CA ALA A 123 32.03 -19.97 -1.91
C ALA A 123 32.24 -21.35 -1.24
N PRO A 124 31.26 -22.28 -1.25
CA PRO A 124 29.95 -22.17 -1.88
C PRO A 124 28.99 -21.27 -1.10
N ILE A 125 28.13 -20.52 -1.80
CA ILE A 125 27.20 -19.57 -1.17
C ILE A 125 25.91 -19.41 -1.98
N THR A 126 24.80 -19.18 -1.28
CA THR A 126 23.52 -18.79 -1.85
C THR A 126 23.30 -17.29 -1.60
N VAL A 127 23.16 -16.51 -2.68
CA VAL A 127 22.89 -15.08 -2.64
C VAL A 127 21.40 -14.82 -2.90
N CYS A 128 20.80 -13.98 -2.07
CA CYS A 128 19.38 -13.66 -2.03
C CYS A 128 19.18 -12.14 -2.15
N GLY A 129 18.21 -11.72 -2.96
CA GLY A 129 17.80 -10.32 -3.07
C GLY A 129 16.72 -9.96 -2.05
N ASP A 130 15.87 -8.99 -2.44
CA ASP A 130 14.82 -8.40 -1.63
C ASP A 130 13.80 -9.45 -1.15
N ILE A 131 13.31 -9.28 0.08
CA ILE A 131 12.35 -10.17 0.76
C ILE A 131 11.02 -9.46 1.05
N HIS A 132 11.06 -8.17 1.39
CA HIS A 132 9.88 -7.30 1.60
C HIS A 132 8.76 -7.92 2.45
N GLY A 133 9.12 -8.47 3.62
CA GLY A 133 8.14 -9.02 4.56
C GLY A 133 7.31 -10.19 4.03
N GLN A 134 7.76 -10.88 2.96
CA GLN A 134 7.11 -12.09 2.45
C GLN A 134 7.63 -13.34 3.19
N TYR A 135 7.30 -13.47 4.49
CA TYR A 135 7.81 -14.54 5.35
C TYR A 135 7.55 -15.97 4.83
N TYR A 136 6.39 -16.21 4.23
CA TYR A 136 6.02 -17.51 3.68
C TYR A 136 6.89 -17.88 2.47
N ASP A 137 7.23 -16.90 1.64
CA ASP A 137 8.16 -17.08 0.54
C ASP A 137 9.62 -17.19 1.01
N LEU A 138 9.98 -16.54 2.11
CA LEU A 138 11.28 -16.75 2.76
C LEU A 138 11.44 -18.21 3.22
N MET A 139 10.36 -18.88 3.67
CA MET A 139 10.42 -20.30 3.96
C MET A 139 10.70 -21.12 2.69
N LYS A 140 10.05 -20.75 1.57
CA LYS A 140 10.29 -21.40 0.28
C LYS A 140 11.71 -21.16 -0.24
N LEU A 141 12.24 -19.97 -0.02
CA LEU A 141 13.62 -19.61 -0.34
C LEU A 141 14.61 -20.56 0.34
N PHE A 142 14.44 -20.85 1.64
CA PHE A 142 15.31 -21.81 2.34
C PHE A 142 15.14 -23.26 1.86
N GLU A 143 13.95 -23.67 1.42
CA GLU A 143 13.77 -24.99 0.78
C GLU A 143 14.55 -25.12 -0.54
N VAL A 144 14.59 -24.03 -1.33
CA VAL A 144 15.23 -24.01 -2.65
C VAL A 144 16.74 -23.75 -2.56
N GLY A 145 17.14 -22.84 -1.67
CA GLY A 145 18.53 -22.46 -1.43
C GLY A 145 19.31 -23.52 -0.65
N GLY A 146 18.66 -24.25 0.26
CA GLY A 146 19.26 -25.25 1.14
C GLY A 146 19.21 -24.84 2.62
N SER A 147 19.35 -25.81 3.52
CA SER A 147 19.32 -25.55 4.96
C SER A 147 20.46 -24.60 5.38
N PRO A 148 20.18 -23.51 6.14
CA PRO A 148 21.23 -22.64 6.69
C PRO A 148 22.24 -23.36 7.60
N ALA A 149 21.88 -24.54 8.13
CA ALA A 149 22.79 -25.37 8.91
C ALA A 149 24.00 -25.85 8.09
N ASP A 150 23.80 -26.08 6.78
CA ASP A 150 24.80 -26.69 5.90
C ASP A 150 25.14 -25.80 4.68
N THR A 151 24.50 -24.63 4.56
CA THR A 151 24.59 -23.76 3.38
C THR A 151 24.95 -22.33 3.80
N ARG A 152 25.97 -21.73 3.18
CA ARG A 152 26.29 -20.31 3.40
C ARG A 152 25.28 -19.43 2.67
N TYR A 153 24.85 -18.34 3.30
CA TYR A 153 23.89 -17.39 2.78
C TYR A 153 24.41 -15.96 2.81
N LEU A 154 24.10 -15.20 1.77
CA LEU A 154 24.27 -13.74 1.72
C LEU A 154 22.95 -13.11 1.27
N PHE A 155 22.31 -12.35 2.14
CA PHE A 155 21.15 -11.54 1.79
C PHE A 155 21.57 -10.10 1.49
N LEU A 156 21.00 -9.52 0.44
CA LEU A 156 21.42 -8.20 -0.06
C LEU A 156 20.67 -7.02 0.54
N GLY A 157 19.62 -7.24 1.34
CA GLY A 157 18.85 -6.17 1.99
C GLY A 157 17.35 -6.31 1.78
N ASP A 158 16.60 -5.27 2.15
CA ASP A 158 15.16 -5.12 1.96
C ASP A 158 14.37 -6.31 2.55
N TYR A 159 14.52 -6.50 3.85
CA TYR A 159 13.82 -7.49 4.64
C TYR A 159 12.39 -7.08 4.97
N VAL A 160 12.14 -5.77 5.01
CA VAL A 160 10.93 -5.16 5.57
C VAL A 160 10.16 -4.32 4.53
N ASP A 161 9.01 -3.81 4.99
CA ASP A 161 8.02 -3.04 4.26
C ASP A 161 7.34 -3.81 3.14
N ARG A 162 6.24 -3.21 2.65
CA ARG A 162 5.41 -3.69 1.54
C ARG A 162 4.59 -4.93 1.95
N GLY A 163 5.23 -6.05 2.22
CA GLY A 163 4.59 -7.24 2.81
C GLY A 163 4.27 -7.06 4.29
N TYR A 164 3.32 -7.85 4.79
CA TYR A 164 2.76 -7.72 6.14
C TYR A 164 3.34 -8.69 7.18
N PHE A 165 4.45 -9.35 6.85
CA PHE A 165 5.18 -10.26 7.75
C PHE A 165 6.66 -9.87 7.90
N SER A 166 6.93 -8.56 7.90
CA SER A 166 8.28 -8.02 7.99
C SER A 166 8.95 -8.34 9.32
N ILE A 167 8.21 -8.25 10.44
CA ILE A 167 8.80 -8.53 11.76
C ILE A 167 9.13 -10.01 11.93
N GLU A 168 8.35 -10.92 11.34
CA GLU A 168 8.65 -12.35 11.30
C GLU A 168 9.91 -12.62 10.47
N CYS A 169 10.08 -11.96 9.32
CA CYS A 169 11.33 -12.01 8.53
C CYS A 169 12.54 -11.58 9.36
N VAL A 170 12.46 -10.41 10.01
CA VAL A 170 13.55 -9.87 10.85
C VAL A 170 13.85 -10.84 12.00
N LEU A 171 12.86 -11.23 12.81
CA LEU A 171 13.09 -12.09 13.97
C LEU A 171 13.67 -13.46 13.56
N TYR A 172 13.22 -14.02 12.43
CA TYR A 172 13.73 -15.29 11.96
C TYR A 172 15.15 -15.18 11.40
N LEU A 173 15.44 -14.19 10.54
CA LEU A 173 16.77 -13.98 9.99
C LEU A 173 17.80 -13.62 11.08
N TRP A 174 17.41 -12.83 12.08
CA TRP A 174 18.29 -12.52 13.22
C TRP A 174 18.52 -13.76 14.11
N SER A 175 17.50 -14.59 14.31
CA SER A 175 17.68 -15.88 14.99
C SER A 175 18.65 -16.78 14.24
N LEU A 176 18.58 -16.84 12.92
CA LEU A 176 19.55 -17.56 12.10
C LEU A 176 20.94 -16.93 12.16
N LYS A 177 21.06 -15.59 12.20
CA LYS A 177 22.35 -14.90 12.36
C LYS A 177 23.02 -15.24 13.70
N ILE A 178 22.25 -15.40 14.78
CA ILE A 178 22.73 -15.84 16.10
C ILE A 178 23.24 -17.30 16.04
N TRP A 179 22.57 -18.16 15.28
CA TRP A 179 22.99 -19.55 15.11
C TRP A 179 24.21 -19.71 14.21
N TYR A 180 24.26 -18.95 13.12
CA TYR A 180 25.15 -19.13 11.99
C TYR A 180 25.94 -17.84 11.67
N PRO A 181 26.65 -17.24 12.65
CA PRO A 181 27.29 -15.94 12.47
C PRO A 181 28.34 -15.93 11.35
N ASP A 182 29.04 -17.04 11.12
CA ASP A 182 30.12 -17.17 10.14
C ASP A 182 29.69 -17.76 8.78
N THR A 183 28.41 -18.12 8.63
CA THR A 183 27.86 -18.73 7.41
C THR A 183 26.60 -18.05 6.88
N LEU A 184 25.89 -17.23 7.67
CA LEU A 184 24.76 -16.42 7.20
C LEU A 184 25.06 -14.93 7.39
N PHE A 185 25.00 -14.19 6.29
CA PHE A 185 25.37 -12.79 6.19
C PHE A 185 24.17 -11.96 5.72
N LEU A 186 24.01 -10.78 6.32
CA LEU A 186 22.91 -9.86 6.08
C LEU A 186 23.50 -8.50 5.70
N LEU A 187 23.20 -7.99 4.52
CA LEU A 187 23.54 -6.62 4.12
C LEU A 187 22.38 -5.67 4.41
N ARG A 188 22.65 -4.37 4.38
CA ARG A 188 21.64 -3.33 4.47
C ARG A 188 21.05 -3.03 3.09
N GLY A 189 19.73 -3.00 2.98
CA GLY A 189 18.99 -2.43 1.87
C GLY A 189 18.53 -1.01 2.15
N ASN A 190 17.83 -0.39 1.21
CA ASN A 190 17.32 0.97 1.39
C ASN A 190 16.14 1.03 2.36
N HIS A 191 15.36 -0.05 2.49
CA HIS A 191 14.23 -0.13 3.43
C HIS A 191 14.66 -0.29 4.89
N GLU A 192 15.90 -0.66 5.18
CA GLU A 192 16.41 -0.76 6.55
C GLU A 192 16.80 0.62 7.13
N CYS A 193 15.86 1.57 7.13
CA CYS A 193 16.01 2.90 7.70
C CYS A 193 14.69 3.45 8.28
N ARG A 194 14.80 4.44 9.17
CA ARG A 194 13.63 5.08 9.80
C ARG A 194 12.72 5.75 8.78
N HIS A 195 13.32 6.40 7.77
CA HIS A 195 12.58 7.19 6.78
C HIS A 195 11.57 6.34 5.98
N LEU A 196 12.01 5.20 5.44
CA LEU A 196 11.13 4.32 4.66
C LEU A 196 10.14 3.57 5.55
N THR A 197 10.60 3.05 6.68
CA THR A 197 9.76 2.23 7.55
C THR A 197 8.66 3.01 8.28
N ASP A 198 8.83 4.34 8.45
CA ASP A 198 7.79 5.25 8.95
C ASP A 198 6.80 5.65 7.84
N TYR A 199 7.27 5.80 6.60
CA TYR A 199 6.43 6.12 5.45
C TYR A 199 5.56 4.92 5.01
N PHE A 200 6.14 3.72 4.98
CA PHE A 200 5.47 2.48 4.63
C PHE A 200 4.84 1.84 5.88
N THR A 201 4.99 0.52 6.04
CA THR A 201 4.14 -0.27 6.93
C THR A 201 4.90 -0.89 8.08
N PHE A 202 6.24 -0.96 8.07
CA PHE A 202 6.98 -1.69 9.10
C PHE A 202 6.85 -1.07 10.50
N LYS A 203 6.86 0.26 10.65
CA LYS A 203 6.63 0.90 11.94
C LYS A 203 5.24 0.61 12.48
N LEU A 204 4.24 0.66 11.61
CA LEU A 204 2.86 0.31 11.95
C LEU A 204 2.73 -1.17 12.34
N GLU A 205 3.38 -2.06 11.58
CA GLU A 205 3.44 -3.50 11.87
C GLU A 205 4.00 -3.76 13.26
N CYS A 206 5.13 -3.14 13.61
CA CYS A 206 5.74 -3.27 14.93
C CYS A 206 4.80 -2.79 16.04
N LYS A 207 4.13 -1.64 15.85
CA LYS A 207 3.17 -1.11 16.83
C LYS A 207 1.91 -1.97 16.98
N HIS A 208 1.47 -2.63 15.89
CA HIS A 208 0.31 -3.51 15.91
C HIS A 208 0.61 -4.88 16.52
N LYS A 209 1.77 -5.48 16.18
CA LYS A 209 2.14 -6.84 16.60
C LYS A 209 2.88 -6.87 17.93
N TYR A 210 3.65 -5.83 18.23
CA TYR A 210 4.53 -5.73 19.40
C TYR A 210 4.42 -4.33 20.04
N SER A 211 5.45 -3.48 19.90
CA SER A 211 5.53 -2.16 20.49
C SER A 211 6.45 -1.26 19.68
N GLU A 212 6.42 0.04 19.97
CA GLU A 212 7.36 1.02 19.40
C GLU A 212 8.81 0.77 19.89
N ARG A 213 8.99 0.16 21.07
CA ARG A 213 10.32 -0.24 21.56
C ARG A 213 10.96 -1.31 20.66
N VAL A 214 10.16 -2.25 20.16
CA VAL A 214 10.65 -3.27 19.20
C VAL A 214 11.05 -2.60 17.88
N TYR A 215 10.26 -1.64 17.40
CA TYR A 215 10.61 -0.85 16.23
C TYR A 215 11.95 -0.12 16.41
N ASP A 216 12.12 0.62 17.50
CA ASP A 216 13.36 1.35 17.77
C ASP A 216 14.58 0.43 17.88
N ALA A 217 14.42 -0.74 18.52
CA ALA A 217 15.46 -1.76 18.56
C ALA A 217 15.83 -2.27 17.16
N CYS A 218 14.85 -2.49 16.27
CA CYS A 218 15.10 -2.84 14.88
C CYS A 218 15.88 -1.74 14.16
N MET A 219 15.54 -0.46 14.35
CA MET A 219 16.24 0.66 13.70
C MET A 219 17.71 0.75 14.14
N ASP A 220 17.97 0.60 15.44
CA ASP A 220 19.34 0.54 15.97
C ASP A 220 20.10 -0.67 15.40
N SER A 221 19.43 -1.81 15.25
CA SER A 221 20.01 -2.99 14.61
C SER A 221 20.28 -2.77 13.13
N PHE A 222 19.40 -2.10 12.40
CA PHE A 222 19.55 -1.81 10.97
C PHE A 222 20.77 -0.93 10.70
N CYS A 223 21.08 0.01 11.60
CA CYS A 223 22.30 0.81 11.53
C CYS A 223 23.59 -0.03 11.69
N THR A 224 23.51 -1.27 12.17
CA THR A 224 24.68 -2.15 12.30
C THR A 224 24.93 -3.06 11.09
N LEU A 225 23.96 -3.19 10.19
CA LEU A 225 24.06 -4.03 8.99
C LEU A 225 25.23 -3.59 8.10
N PRO A 226 26.12 -4.50 7.69
CA PRO A 226 27.13 -4.26 6.66
C PRO A 226 26.55 -3.71 5.35
N LEU A 227 27.35 -2.96 4.61
CA LEU A 227 26.91 -2.28 3.38
C LEU A 227 27.24 -3.07 2.10
N ALA A 228 28.25 -3.93 2.16
CA ALA A 228 28.70 -4.70 1.00
C ALA A 228 29.34 -6.04 1.41
N ALA A 229 29.54 -6.91 0.43
CA ALA A 229 30.41 -8.07 0.55
C ALA A 229 31.29 -8.24 -0.69
N ILE A 230 32.53 -8.69 -0.50
CA ILE A 230 33.37 -9.27 -1.54
C ILE A 230 33.22 -10.78 -1.48
N MET A 231 32.49 -11.33 -2.44
CA MET A 231 32.22 -12.76 -2.52
C MET A 231 33.24 -13.46 -3.41
N ASN A 232 33.87 -14.50 -2.86
CA ASN A 232 34.91 -15.32 -3.49
C ASN A 232 36.06 -14.50 -4.10
N LYS A 233 36.34 -13.30 -3.58
CA LYS A 233 37.32 -12.32 -4.13
C LYS A 233 37.04 -11.92 -5.58
N GLN A 234 35.84 -12.15 -6.07
CA GLN A 234 35.46 -12.00 -7.48
C GLN A 234 34.27 -11.08 -7.67
N PHE A 235 33.34 -11.03 -6.72
CA PHE A 235 32.09 -10.33 -6.88
C PHE A 235 31.96 -9.25 -5.82
N LEU A 236 31.63 -8.02 -6.24
CA LEU A 236 31.08 -7.03 -5.31
C LEU A 236 29.58 -7.31 -5.17
N CYS A 237 29.13 -7.54 -3.94
CA CYS A 237 27.73 -7.71 -3.60
C CYS A 237 27.24 -6.51 -2.78
N ILE A 238 26.23 -5.81 -3.28
CA ILE A 238 25.65 -4.60 -2.68
C ILE A 238 24.14 -4.57 -2.96
N HIS A 239 23.36 -3.77 -2.24
CA HIS A 239 21.91 -3.69 -2.48
C HIS A 239 21.58 -2.95 -3.78
N GLY A 240 21.93 -1.67 -3.82
CA GLY A 240 21.66 -0.73 -4.91
C GLY A 240 22.72 -0.84 -6.00
N GLY A 241 23.72 0.04 -5.99
CA GLY A 241 24.62 0.17 -7.13
C GLY A 241 25.87 1.00 -6.88
N LEU A 242 26.49 1.43 -7.99
CA LEU A 242 27.72 2.22 -7.96
C LEU A 242 27.44 3.70 -7.64
N SER A 243 28.47 4.39 -7.16
CA SER A 243 28.46 5.83 -6.89
C SER A 243 29.55 6.54 -7.69
N PRO A 244 29.37 7.82 -8.07
CA PRO A 244 30.46 8.68 -8.52
C PRO A 244 31.62 8.78 -7.51
N GLU A 245 31.33 8.61 -6.21
CA GLU A 245 32.30 8.64 -5.12
C GLU A 245 32.95 7.26 -4.88
N LEU A 246 32.43 6.19 -5.50
CA LEU A 246 32.93 4.83 -5.34
C LEU A 246 34.00 4.51 -6.38
N ASN A 247 35.27 4.68 -6.01
CA ASN A 247 36.38 4.36 -6.89
C ASN A 247 36.96 2.98 -6.60
N THR A 248 37.12 2.65 -5.33
CA THR A 248 37.68 1.39 -4.85
C THR A 248 36.84 0.78 -3.75
N VAL A 249 36.97 -0.52 -3.51
CA VAL A 249 36.29 -1.19 -2.38
C VAL A 249 36.68 -0.58 -1.02
N ASP A 250 37.88 0.00 -0.91
CA ASP A 250 38.34 0.68 0.30
C ASP A 250 37.51 1.93 0.64
N ASP A 251 36.88 2.58 -0.35
CA ASP A 251 35.99 3.71 -0.11
C ASP A 251 34.76 3.28 0.72
N ILE A 252 34.26 2.06 0.49
CA ILE A 252 33.16 1.47 1.28
C ILE A 252 33.63 1.14 2.70
N ARG A 253 34.86 0.64 2.85
CA ARG A 253 35.45 0.31 4.17
C ARG A 253 35.60 1.55 5.06
N ALA A 254 35.73 2.74 4.48
CA ALA A 254 35.91 4.00 5.20
C ALA A 254 34.60 4.65 5.69
N ILE A 255 33.42 4.18 5.26
CA ILE A 255 32.13 4.77 5.63
C ILE A 255 31.85 4.59 7.13
N ASP A 256 31.39 5.63 7.81
CA ASP A 256 30.69 5.43 9.10
C ASP A 256 29.24 4.99 8.82
N ARG A 257 28.99 3.68 8.96
CA ARG A 257 27.68 3.08 8.66
C ARG A 257 26.68 3.14 9.81
N PHE A 258 27.13 3.43 11.04
CA PHE A 258 26.34 3.32 12.27
C PHE A 258 25.39 4.52 12.48
N ARG A 259 24.57 4.78 11.47
CA ARG A 259 23.68 5.95 11.39
C ARG A 259 22.55 5.66 10.39
N GLU A 260 21.55 6.54 10.37
CA GLU A 260 20.58 6.57 9.29
C GLU A 260 21.29 6.88 7.95
N PRO A 261 20.87 6.22 6.84
CA PRO A 261 21.39 6.54 5.53
C PRO A 261 21.14 8.02 5.22
N PRO A 262 22.14 8.76 4.71
CA PRO A 262 21.95 10.14 4.29
C PRO A 262 21.11 10.18 3.00
N THR A 263 20.54 11.34 2.66
CA THR A 263 19.81 11.54 1.39
C THR A 263 20.71 11.68 0.17
N GLN A 264 22.03 11.84 0.38
CA GLN A 264 23.06 11.97 -0.67
C GLN A 264 24.40 11.38 -0.22
N GLY A 265 25.30 11.14 -1.17
CA GLY A 265 26.67 10.66 -0.96
C GLY A 265 26.79 9.13 -1.02
N LEU A 266 28.02 8.64 -0.90
CA LEU A 266 28.35 7.23 -1.15
C LEU A 266 27.45 6.19 -0.44
N MET A 267 27.10 6.40 0.84
CA MET A 267 26.23 5.47 1.58
C MET A 267 24.80 5.45 1.01
N CYS A 268 24.28 6.59 0.55
CA CYS A 268 23.00 6.64 -0.14
C CYS A 268 23.08 5.84 -1.43
N ASP A 269 24.13 6.05 -2.22
CA ASP A 269 24.27 5.47 -3.55
C ASP A 269 24.43 3.94 -3.53
N ILE A 270 25.17 3.39 -2.57
CA ILE A 270 25.30 1.94 -2.39
C ILE A 270 23.93 1.27 -2.18
N LEU A 271 22.98 2.00 -1.57
CA LEU A 271 21.64 1.49 -1.27
C LEU A 271 20.61 1.82 -2.35
N TRP A 272 20.79 2.89 -3.14
CA TRP A 272 19.74 3.45 -4.02
C TRP A 272 20.08 3.52 -5.52
N ALA A 273 21.35 3.34 -5.90
CA ALA A 273 21.72 3.47 -7.30
C ALA A 273 21.22 2.30 -8.15
N ASP A 274 20.83 2.59 -9.39
CA ASP A 274 20.30 1.61 -10.35
C ASP A 274 21.14 1.60 -11.64
N PRO A 275 21.22 0.48 -12.37
CA PRO A 275 21.68 0.53 -13.75
C PRO A 275 20.70 1.35 -14.60
N VAL A 276 21.21 2.10 -15.58
CA VAL A 276 20.35 2.76 -16.59
C VAL A 276 19.43 1.76 -17.30
N GLU A 277 18.26 2.19 -17.76
CA GLU A 277 17.26 1.31 -18.40
C GLU A 277 17.83 0.56 -19.63
N ASP A 278 18.59 1.28 -20.46
CA ASP A 278 19.25 0.79 -21.68
C ASP A 278 20.69 0.31 -21.43
N PHE A 279 21.00 -0.17 -20.22
CA PHE A 279 22.34 -0.59 -19.79
C PHE A 279 23.05 -1.52 -20.78
N GLY A 280 24.24 -1.12 -21.22
CA GLY A 280 25.03 -1.78 -22.24
C GLY A 280 24.69 -1.36 -23.68
N THR A 281 23.66 -0.56 -23.92
CA THR A 281 23.30 0.01 -25.23
C THR A 281 23.10 1.52 -25.16
N GLU A 282 23.65 2.14 -24.13
CA GLU A 282 23.49 3.56 -23.83
C GLU A 282 24.03 4.43 -24.97
N LYS A 283 23.32 5.54 -25.22
CA LYS A 283 23.77 6.58 -26.18
C LYS A 283 24.65 7.64 -25.53
N THR A 284 24.50 7.85 -24.23
CA THR A 284 25.33 8.81 -23.48
C THR A 284 26.70 8.24 -23.18
N THR A 285 27.69 9.13 -23.04
CA THR A 285 29.05 8.81 -22.60
C THR A 285 29.25 9.02 -21.10
N ASP A 286 28.26 9.57 -20.41
CA ASP A 286 28.34 9.84 -18.98
C ASP A 286 28.34 8.53 -18.19
N SER A 287 29.15 8.48 -17.12
CA SER A 287 29.22 7.29 -16.26
C SER A 287 28.04 7.22 -15.28
N PHE A 288 27.53 8.37 -14.88
CA PHE A 288 26.46 8.51 -13.89
C PHE A 288 25.48 9.59 -14.34
N LEU A 289 24.19 9.30 -14.18
CA LEU A 289 23.07 10.22 -14.47
C LEU A 289 22.21 10.32 -13.22
N HIS A 290 21.50 11.42 -13.00
CA HIS A 290 20.58 11.49 -11.86
C HIS A 290 19.46 10.44 -11.98
N ASN A 291 19.19 9.71 -10.89
CA ASN A 291 18.14 8.71 -10.86
C ASN A 291 16.76 9.35 -10.58
N HIS A 292 16.08 9.74 -11.65
CA HIS A 292 14.75 10.32 -11.60
C HIS A 292 13.65 9.31 -11.24
N VAL A 293 13.92 8.00 -11.32
CA VAL A 293 12.99 6.96 -10.87
C VAL A 293 12.99 6.94 -9.35
N ARG A 294 14.15 6.98 -8.69
CA ARG A 294 14.26 7.00 -7.23
C ARG A 294 14.11 8.39 -6.59
N GLY A 295 14.35 9.46 -7.36
CA GLY A 295 14.34 10.84 -6.86
C GLY A 295 15.57 11.20 -6.02
N CYS A 296 16.51 10.27 -5.85
CA CYS A 296 17.81 10.46 -5.20
C CYS A 296 18.84 9.56 -5.88
N SER A 297 20.13 9.69 -5.54
CA SER A 297 21.21 8.89 -6.12
C SER A 297 21.31 8.98 -7.66
N TYR A 298 21.90 7.96 -8.28
CA TYR A 298 22.32 7.94 -9.68
C TYR A 298 21.92 6.65 -10.39
N PHE A 299 21.65 6.79 -11.69
CA PHE A 299 21.80 5.69 -12.61
C PHE A 299 23.28 5.54 -13.00
N PHE A 300 23.81 4.33 -12.98
CA PHE A 300 25.16 4.03 -13.46
C PHE A 300 25.13 3.29 -14.80
N THR A 301 26.11 3.55 -15.67
CA THR A 301 26.18 2.96 -17.01
C THR A 301 27.08 1.74 -17.07
N TYR A 302 26.99 0.96 -18.16
CA TYR A 302 27.86 -0.17 -18.44
C TYR A 302 29.34 0.23 -18.43
N GLN A 303 29.64 1.44 -18.91
CA GLN A 303 31.00 1.96 -18.86
C GLN A 303 31.49 2.16 -17.42
N ALA A 304 30.67 2.74 -16.55
CA ALA A 304 30.99 2.90 -15.13
C ALA A 304 31.25 1.56 -14.45
N ALA A 305 30.39 0.57 -14.70
CA ALA A 305 30.55 -0.79 -14.19
C ALA A 305 31.87 -1.43 -14.65
N CYS A 306 32.18 -1.38 -15.96
CA CYS A 306 33.44 -1.93 -16.47
C CYS A 306 34.68 -1.25 -15.87
N GLN A 307 34.67 0.09 -15.76
CA GLN A 307 35.78 0.83 -15.17
C GLN A 307 36.01 0.44 -13.70
N PHE A 308 34.94 0.32 -12.92
CA PHE A 308 35.02 -0.11 -11.53
C PHE A 308 35.55 -1.54 -11.39
N LEU A 309 35.02 -2.48 -12.19
CA LEU A 309 35.43 -3.88 -12.19
C LEU A 309 36.92 -4.05 -12.55
N GLU A 310 37.38 -3.39 -13.61
CA GLU A 310 38.78 -3.44 -14.04
C GLU A 310 39.72 -2.85 -12.97
N ARG A 311 39.34 -1.71 -12.38
CA ARG A 311 40.15 -1.04 -11.35
C ARG A 311 40.29 -1.87 -10.08
N ASN A 312 39.24 -2.58 -9.68
CA ASN A 312 39.21 -3.37 -8.45
C ASN A 312 39.53 -4.86 -8.67
N ASN A 313 39.88 -5.26 -9.90
CA ASN A 313 40.14 -6.64 -10.27
C ASN A 313 38.98 -7.60 -9.88
N LEU A 314 37.74 -7.16 -10.16
CA LEU A 314 36.52 -7.92 -9.89
C LEU A 314 35.91 -8.42 -11.20
N LEU A 315 35.15 -9.51 -11.11
CA LEU A 315 34.50 -10.17 -12.22
C LEU A 315 33.13 -9.57 -12.56
N SER A 316 32.34 -9.24 -11.53
CA SER A 316 30.96 -8.75 -11.70
C SER A 316 30.44 -8.09 -10.42
N ILE A 317 29.37 -7.31 -10.56
CA ILE A 317 28.59 -6.73 -9.46
C ILE A 317 27.29 -7.54 -9.33
N ILE A 318 27.01 -8.05 -8.14
CA ILE A 318 25.73 -8.68 -7.80
C ILE A 318 24.93 -7.72 -6.94
N ARG A 319 23.70 -7.43 -7.33
CA ARG A 319 22.82 -6.48 -6.65
C ARG A 319 21.36 -6.92 -6.62
N ALA A 320 20.51 -6.17 -5.91
CA ALA A 320 19.09 -6.51 -5.73
C ALA A 320 18.16 -5.33 -6.13
N HIS A 321 17.31 -4.79 -5.26
CA HIS A 321 16.63 -3.48 -5.32
C HIS A 321 15.64 -3.19 -6.47
N GLU A 322 15.69 -3.90 -7.60
CA GLU A 322 14.73 -3.76 -8.69
C GLU A 322 14.02 -5.09 -8.95
N ALA A 323 12.69 -5.09 -8.83
CA ALA A 323 11.85 -6.23 -9.17
C ALA A 323 12.11 -6.73 -10.61
N GLN A 324 12.18 -8.05 -10.78
CA GLN A 324 12.39 -8.71 -12.06
C GLN A 324 11.31 -9.78 -12.29
N ASP A 325 10.71 -9.81 -13.47
CA ASP A 325 9.68 -10.81 -13.81
C ASP A 325 10.20 -12.26 -13.65
N ALA A 326 11.46 -12.51 -14.04
CA ALA A 326 12.11 -13.79 -13.87
C ALA A 326 12.77 -13.98 -12.47
N GLY A 327 12.69 -13.00 -11.58
CA GLY A 327 13.41 -12.98 -10.30
C GLY A 327 14.92 -12.70 -10.43
N TYR A 328 15.43 -12.49 -11.65
CA TYR A 328 16.80 -12.09 -11.89
C TYR A 328 16.96 -11.39 -13.24
N ARG A 329 18.07 -10.66 -13.41
CA ARG A 329 18.51 -10.11 -14.69
C ARG A 329 20.02 -10.17 -14.83
N MET A 330 20.49 -10.71 -15.95
CA MET A 330 21.90 -10.74 -16.34
C MET A 330 22.15 -9.62 -17.33
N TYR A 331 23.02 -8.67 -16.98
CA TYR A 331 23.31 -7.52 -17.84
C TYR A 331 24.43 -7.83 -18.83
N ARG A 332 24.75 -6.84 -19.68
CA ARG A 332 25.78 -6.96 -20.72
C ARG A 332 27.08 -7.53 -20.17
N LYS A 333 27.64 -8.49 -20.90
CA LYS A 333 28.93 -9.13 -20.57
C LYS A 333 30.09 -8.16 -20.77
N THR A 334 31.06 -8.19 -19.86
CA THR A 334 32.33 -7.48 -20.02
C THR A 334 33.05 -7.98 -21.27
N LYS A 335 33.81 -7.11 -21.93
CA LYS A 335 34.62 -7.49 -23.10
C LYS A 335 35.83 -8.34 -22.72
N THR A 336 36.35 -8.14 -21.50
CA THR A 336 37.58 -8.75 -21.00
C THR A 336 37.38 -10.18 -20.52
N THR A 337 36.32 -10.44 -19.74
CA THR A 337 36.08 -11.76 -19.13
C THR A 337 34.96 -12.54 -19.81
N GLY A 338 34.12 -11.89 -20.61
CA GLY A 338 32.94 -12.51 -21.22
C GLY A 338 31.85 -12.88 -20.20
N PHE A 339 31.97 -12.39 -18.97
CA PHE A 339 31.04 -12.63 -17.87
C PHE A 339 30.09 -11.42 -17.71
N PRO A 340 28.82 -11.61 -17.29
CA PRO A 340 27.90 -10.49 -17.01
C PRO A 340 28.55 -9.44 -16.10
N SER A 341 28.55 -8.17 -16.51
CA SER A 341 29.16 -7.10 -15.71
C SER A 341 28.37 -6.80 -14.44
N VAL A 342 27.04 -6.89 -14.52
CA VAL A 342 26.10 -6.67 -13.42
C VAL A 342 25.06 -7.79 -13.45
N MET A 343 24.57 -8.17 -12.28
CA MET A 343 23.50 -9.15 -12.09
C MET A 343 22.54 -8.64 -11.02
N THR A 344 21.25 -8.55 -11.36
CA THR A 344 20.19 -8.27 -10.40
C THR A 344 19.57 -9.59 -9.95
N ILE A 345 19.43 -9.78 -8.64
CA ILE A 345 18.71 -10.91 -8.04
C ILE A 345 17.55 -10.37 -7.19
N PHE A 346 16.36 -10.94 -7.34
CA PHE A 346 15.14 -10.50 -6.65
C PHE A 346 14.42 -11.71 -6.08
N SER A 347 14.17 -11.71 -4.77
CA SER A 347 13.79 -12.91 -4.02
C SER A 347 12.36 -12.87 -3.46
N ALA A 348 11.54 -11.89 -3.85
CA ALA A 348 10.12 -11.76 -3.51
C ALA A 348 9.22 -12.16 -4.70
N PRO A 349 8.65 -13.38 -4.75
CA PRO A 349 7.79 -13.81 -5.85
C PRO A 349 6.39 -13.21 -5.72
N ASN A 350 5.70 -12.99 -6.84
CA ASN A 350 4.39 -12.33 -6.87
C ASN A 350 4.37 -11.07 -5.98
N TYR A 351 5.37 -10.21 -6.17
CA TYR A 351 5.56 -9.03 -5.34
C TYR A 351 4.28 -8.19 -5.25
N LEU A 352 3.95 -7.73 -4.04
CA LEU A 352 2.71 -7.01 -3.69
C LEU A 352 1.41 -7.76 -4.02
N ASP A 353 1.46 -9.08 -4.18
CA ASP A 353 0.33 -9.92 -4.63
C ASP A 353 -0.21 -9.61 -6.02
N VAL A 354 0.48 -8.78 -6.80
CA VAL A 354 0.00 -8.22 -8.07
C VAL A 354 0.99 -8.41 -9.21
N TYR A 355 2.30 -8.33 -8.96
CA TYR A 355 3.30 -8.37 -10.03
C TYR A 355 3.37 -9.71 -10.77
N ASN A 356 2.95 -10.80 -10.13
CA ASN A 356 2.98 -12.17 -10.67
C ASN A 356 4.36 -12.62 -11.18
N ASN A 357 5.43 -11.99 -10.70
CA ASN A 357 6.81 -12.35 -11.03
C ASN A 357 7.24 -13.63 -10.33
N LYS A 358 8.27 -14.27 -10.86
CA LYS A 358 9.06 -15.26 -10.13
C LYS A 358 10.06 -14.58 -9.20
N ALA A 359 10.51 -15.31 -8.19
CA ALA A 359 11.71 -15.00 -7.44
C ALA A 359 12.86 -15.90 -7.86
N ALA A 360 14.09 -15.50 -7.52
CA ALA A 360 15.25 -16.36 -7.66
C ALA A 360 16.26 -16.18 -6.53
N VAL A 361 17.11 -17.19 -6.37
CA VAL A 361 18.39 -17.13 -5.63
C VAL A 361 19.54 -17.55 -6.52
N LEU A 362 20.72 -16.99 -6.28
CA LEU A 362 21.95 -17.32 -6.99
C LEU A 362 22.78 -18.27 -6.13
N LYS A 363 22.95 -19.52 -6.58
CA LYS A 363 23.83 -20.51 -5.93
C LYS A 363 25.16 -20.54 -6.67
N TYR A 364 26.23 -20.17 -5.99
CA TYR A 364 27.58 -20.22 -6.53
C TYR A 364 28.37 -21.33 -5.84
N GLU A 365 28.70 -22.38 -6.59
CA GLU A 365 29.39 -23.57 -6.09
C GLU A 365 30.21 -24.19 -7.23
N SER A 366 31.42 -24.70 -6.92
CA SER A 366 32.28 -25.36 -7.91
C SER A 366 32.56 -24.52 -9.17
N ASN A 367 32.73 -23.21 -9.00
CA ASN A 367 32.88 -22.22 -10.08
C ASN A 367 31.68 -22.14 -11.06
N VAL A 368 30.53 -22.69 -10.68
CA VAL A 368 29.29 -22.62 -11.45
C VAL A 368 28.30 -21.72 -10.73
N MET A 369 27.73 -20.79 -11.47
CA MET A 369 26.65 -19.93 -11.01
C MET A 369 25.32 -20.50 -11.50
N ASN A 370 24.49 -20.97 -10.57
CA ASN A 370 23.19 -21.56 -10.84
C ASN A 370 22.08 -20.68 -10.27
N ILE A 371 21.16 -20.25 -11.12
CA ILE A 371 20.01 -19.45 -10.70
C ILE A 371 18.85 -20.40 -10.44
N ARG A 372 18.35 -20.41 -9.20
CA ARG A 372 17.20 -21.22 -8.81
C ARG A 372 15.99 -20.31 -8.65
N GLN A 373 15.05 -20.43 -9.59
CA GLN A 373 13.79 -19.70 -9.55
C GLN A 373 12.75 -20.44 -8.70
N PHE A 374 11.84 -19.68 -8.08
CA PHE A 374 10.68 -20.22 -7.36
C PHE A 374 9.48 -19.26 -7.48
N ASN A 375 8.28 -19.82 -7.27
CA ASN A 375 7.01 -19.09 -7.32
C ASN A 375 6.53 -18.74 -5.91
N CYS A 376 5.49 -17.92 -5.80
CA CYS A 376 4.91 -17.52 -4.52
C CYS A 376 4.23 -18.68 -3.79
N THR A 377 4.14 -18.51 -2.48
CA THR A 377 3.50 -19.40 -1.52
C THR A 377 2.29 -18.68 -0.92
N PRO A 378 1.16 -19.38 -0.72
CA PRO A 378 0.02 -18.78 -0.03
C PRO A 378 0.42 -18.25 1.36
N HIS A 379 -0.09 -17.07 1.70
CA HIS A 379 0.05 -16.46 3.02
C HIS A 379 -1.31 -16.00 3.57
N PRO A 380 -1.44 -15.83 4.89
CA PRO A 380 -2.62 -15.26 5.51
C PRO A 380 -2.93 -13.86 4.98
N TYR A 381 -4.21 -13.56 4.92
CA TYR A 381 -4.69 -12.26 4.49
C TYR A 381 -4.73 -11.29 5.67
N TRP A 382 -4.28 -10.07 5.41
CA TRP A 382 -4.35 -8.95 6.33
C TRP A 382 -5.01 -7.78 5.61
N LEU A 383 -5.94 -7.11 6.28
CA LEU A 383 -6.51 -5.87 5.77
C LEU A 383 -5.41 -4.80 5.67
N PRO A 384 -5.54 -3.84 4.73
CA PRO A 384 -4.56 -2.79 4.57
C PRO A 384 -4.24 -2.09 5.89
N ASN A 385 -2.95 -1.88 6.16
CA ASN A 385 -2.45 -1.21 7.36
C ASN A 385 -2.87 -1.89 8.69
N PHE A 386 -3.02 -3.22 8.69
CA PHE A 386 -3.38 -4.02 9.87
C PHE A 386 -4.69 -3.57 10.55
N MET A 387 -5.61 -3.00 9.76
CA MET A 387 -6.90 -2.54 10.24
C MET A 387 -7.76 -3.71 10.70
N ASP A 388 -8.40 -3.58 11.86
CA ASP A 388 -9.35 -4.58 12.34
C ASP A 388 -10.68 -4.49 11.57
N VAL A 389 -11.42 -5.60 11.57
CA VAL A 389 -12.67 -5.73 10.81
C VAL A 389 -13.77 -4.78 11.29
N PHE A 390 -13.74 -4.31 12.54
CA PHE A 390 -14.71 -3.34 13.03
C PHE A 390 -14.39 -1.95 12.48
N THR A 391 -13.14 -1.50 12.60
CA THR A 391 -12.69 -0.23 12.01
C THR A 391 -12.97 -0.19 10.51
N TRP A 392 -12.79 -1.31 9.81
CA TRP A 392 -13.08 -1.42 8.38
C TRP A 392 -14.58 -1.39 8.05
N SER A 393 -15.41 -2.12 8.80
CA SER A 393 -16.83 -2.32 8.44
C SER A 393 -17.79 -1.29 9.06
N LEU A 394 -17.47 -0.69 10.21
CA LEU A 394 -18.35 0.24 10.91
C LEU A 394 -18.80 1.44 10.06
N PRO A 395 -17.94 2.08 9.25
CA PRO A 395 -18.37 3.15 8.35
C PRO A 395 -19.43 2.67 7.35
N PHE A 396 -19.25 1.48 6.80
CA PHE A 396 -20.19 0.89 5.84
C PHE A 396 -21.52 0.50 6.50
N VAL A 397 -21.48 -0.13 7.67
CA VAL A 397 -22.68 -0.46 8.45
C VAL A 397 -23.45 0.81 8.80
N GLY A 398 -22.76 1.85 9.27
CA GLY A 398 -23.36 3.15 9.57
C GLY A 398 -24.09 3.76 8.38
N GLU A 399 -23.49 3.70 7.18
CA GLU A 399 -24.17 4.10 5.95
C GLU A 399 -25.38 3.24 5.66
N LYS A 400 -25.27 1.91 5.64
CA LYS A 400 -26.39 1.08 5.17
C LYS A 400 -27.60 1.17 6.10
N ILE A 401 -27.37 1.28 7.40
CA ILE A 401 -28.45 1.55 8.36
C ILE A 401 -29.04 2.93 8.10
N THR A 402 -28.20 3.93 7.86
CA THR A 402 -28.65 5.28 7.51
C THR A 402 -29.49 5.30 6.22
N ASP A 403 -29.00 4.70 5.13
CA ASP A 403 -29.68 4.60 3.84
C ASP A 403 -31.04 3.90 3.99
N MET A 404 -31.05 2.79 4.74
CA MET A 404 -32.27 2.06 5.06
C MET A 404 -33.26 2.95 5.81
N LEU A 405 -32.80 3.66 6.85
CA LEU A 405 -33.66 4.56 7.61
C LEU A 405 -34.17 5.72 6.75
N VAL A 406 -33.33 6.32 5.90
CA VAL A 406 -33.75 7.36 4.96
C VAL A 406 -34.78 6.83 3.96
N ALA A 407 -34.57 5.63 3.42
CA ALA A 407 -35.53 5.00 2.51
C ALA A 407 -36.86 4.71 3.19
N VAL A 408 -36.85 4.23 4.44
CA VAL A 408 -38.06 4.06 5.26
C VAL A 408 -38.73 5.39 5.53
N LEU A 409 -37.98 6.44 5.88
CA LEU A 409 -38.55 7.76 6.18
C LEU A 409 -39.09 8.48 4.94
N ASN A 410 -38.50 8.25 3.77
CA ASN A 410 -38.97 8.77 2.49
C ASN A 410 -40.23 8.04 1.99
N THR A 411 -40.72 6.99 2.67
CA THR A 411 -42.06 6.43 2.39
C THR A 411 -43.18 7.36 2.85
N CYS A 412 -42.91 8.26 3.79
CA CYS A 412 -43.81 9.35 4.13
C CYS A 412 -43.46 10.55 3.24
N THR A 413 -44.37 10.95 2.35
CA THR A 413 -44.13 12.13 1.52
C THR A 413 -44.23 13.40 2.35
N LYS A 414 -43.61 14.47 1.86
CA LYS A 414 -43.75 15.78 2.48
C LYS A 414 -45.21 16.24 2.47
N GLU A 415 -45.99 15.82 1.46
CA GLU A 415 -47.43 16.02 1.42
C GLU A 415 -48.17 15.25 2.52
N GLU A 416 -47.84 14.00 2.86
CA GLU A 416 -48.50 13.27 3.97
C GLU A 416 -48.18 13.87 5.37
N LEU A 417 -47.02 14.51 5.52
CA LEU A 417 -46.62 15.21 6.74
C LEU A 417 -47.18 16.64 6.85
N GLU A 418 -47.57 17.25 5.73
CA GLU A 418 -48.15 18.61 5.64
C GLU A 418 -49.70 18.55 5.52
N GLU A 419 -50.28 17.53 4.90
CA GLU A 419 -51.74 17.33 4.76
C GLU A 419 -52.42 17.06 6.11
N GLU A 420 -51.74 16.43 7.07
CA GLU A 420 -52.27 16.28 8.44
C GLU A 420 -52.28 17.61 9.24
N GLU A 421 -51.50 18.62 8.84
CA GLU A 421 -51.56 19.96 9.46
C GLU A 421 -52.78 20.77 8.94
N GLU A 422 -53.27 20.52 7.72
CA GLU A 422 -54.44 21.25 7.16
C GLU A 422 -55.79 20.64 7.58
N GLU A 423 -55.86 19.34 7.84
CA GLU A 423 -57.08 18.70 8.39
C GLU A 423 -57.35 19.10 9.85
N ASP A 424 -56.32 19.47 10.63
CA ASP A 424 -56.48 19.84 12.04
C ASP A 424 -56.90 21.32 12.25
N VAL A 425 -56.77 22.17 11.23
CA VAL A 425 -57.18 23.59 11.30
C VAL A 425 -58.61 23.82 10.79
N THR A 426 -59.17 22.89 10.00
CA THR A 426 -60.50 23.07 9.38
C THR A 426 -61.65 22.31 10.06
N MET A 427 -61.38 21.50 11.09
CA MET A 427 -62.43 20.81 11.87
C MET A 427 -62.58 21.38 13.28
N THR A 428 -62.95 22.67 13.38
CA THR A 428 -63.58 23.18 14.62
C THR A 428 -65.04 22.74 14.67
N SER A 429 -65.28 21.51 15.12
CA SER A 429 -66.57 21.07 15.66
C SER A 429 -66.35 20.42 17.03
N PRO A 430 -67.10 20.82 18.08
CA PRO A 430 -66.73 20.54 19.45
C PRO A 430 -67.25 19.16 19.87
N THR A 431 -66.59 18.08 19.44
CA THR A 431 -66.76 16.75 20.05
C THR A 431 -65.68 15.80 19.56
N SER A 432 -64.50 15.83 20.18
CA SER A 432 -63.78 14.60 20.57
C SER A 432 -62.52 14.99 21.35
N THR A 433 -62.32 14.33 22.48
CA THR A 433 -61.11 14.38 23.28
C THR A 433 -59.98 13.67 22.53
N THR A 434 -59.28 14.37 21.65
CA THR A 434 -57.94 13.95 21.21
C THR A 434 -56.95 14.40 22.27
N SER A 435 -56.39 13.41 22.99
CA SER A 435 -55.46 13.62 24.11
C SER A 435 -54.22 14.40 23.69
N GLU A 436 -53.79 15.40 24.47
CA GLU A 436 -52.54 16.16 24.30
C GLU A 436 -51.30 15.25 24.08
N GLU A 437 -51.34 14.03 24.62
CA GLU A 437 -50.35 12.96 24.46
C GLU A 437 -50.13 12.51 23.00
N SER A 438 -51.16 12.62 22.13
CA SER A 438 -51.12 12.28 20.70
C SER A 438 -50.30 13.28 19.91
N VAL A 439 -50.46 14.58 20.22
CA VAL A 439 -49.75 15.69 19.55
C VAL A 439 -48.27 15.68 19.93
N GLU A 440 -47.96 15.45 21.20
CA GLU A 440 -46.58 15.36 21.68
C GLU A 440 -45.85 14.15 21.08
N ARG A 441 -46.52 12.99 20.98
CA ARG A 441 -45.96 11.79 20.34
C ARG A 441 -45.69 11.99 18.86
N ARG A 442 -46.55 12.73 18.14
CA ARG A 442 -46.36 13.08 16.72
C ARG A 442 -45.20 14.04 16.52
N LYS A 443 -45.02 15.00 17.42
CA LYS A 443 -43.88 15.94 17.44
C LYS A 443 -42.55 15.23 17.73
N VAL A 444 -42.55 14.26 18.64
CA VAL A 444 -41.38 13.40 18.92
C VAL A 444 -41.01 12.57 17.69
N ILE A 445 -41.99 12.02 16.97
CA ILE A 445 -41.74 11.28 15.72
C ILE A 445 -41.14 12.23 14.67
N LYS A 446 -41.73 13.40 14.41
CA LYS A 446 -41.19 14.41 13.48
C LYS A 446 -39.75 14.81 13.81
N ASN A 447 -39.44 15.02 15.09
CA ASN A 447 -38.08 15.32 15.56
C ASN A 447 -37.11 14.15 15.34
N LYS A 448 -37.54 12.90 15.54
CA LYS A 448 -36.75 11.70 15.24
C LYS A 448 -36.48 11.56 13.75
N ILE A 449 -37.46 11.81 12.89
CA ILE A 449 -37.30 11.80 11.42
C ILE A 449 -36.27 12.86 11.00
N MET A 450 -36.39 14.09 11.50
CA MET A 450 -35.45 15.17 11.21
C MET A 450 -34.05 14.93 11.79
N ALA A 451 -33.94 14.22 12.91
CA ALA A 451 -32.66 13.83 13.51
C ALA A 451 -31.97 12.74 12.66
N VAL A 452 -32.71 11.73 12.21
CA VAL A 452 -32.20 10.69 11.30
C VAL A 452 -31.75 11.29 9.96
N GLY A 453 -32.52 12.22 9.37
CA GLY A 453 -32.09 12.93 8.15
C GLY A 453 -30.89 13.87 8.35
N ARG A 454 -30.57 14.26 9.59
CA ARG A 454 -29.34 14.98 9.94
C ARG A 454 -28.16 14.02 10.14
N MET A 455 -28.36 12.93 10.88
CA MET A 455 -27.38 11.85 11.01
C MET A 455 -27.00 11.29 9.64
N ALA A 456 -27.96 11.17 8.72
CA ALA A 456 -27.70 10.69 7.38
C ALA A 456 -26.73 11.56 6.60
N ARG A 457 -26.89 12.88 6.72
CA ARG A 457 -25.95 13.84 6.12
C ARG A 457 -24.59 13.81 6.81
N VAL A 458 -24.55 13.62 8.13
CA VAL A 458 -23.29 13.50 8.88
C VAL A 458 -22.54 12.21 8.50
N PHE A 459 -23.22 11.06 8.40
CA PHE A 459 -22.59 9.81 7.97
C PHE A 459 -22.17 9.84 6.50
N ALA A 460 -22.95 10.46 5.61
CA ALA A 460 -22.54 10.69 4.23
C ALA A 460 -21.29 11.58 4.15
N LEU A 461 -21.20 12.63 4.96
CA LEU A 461 -20.00 13.49 5.03
C LEU A 461 -18.81 12.78 5.68
N LEU A 462 -19.01 12.01 6.75
CA LEU A 462 -17.95 11.22 7.39
C LEU A 462 -17.42 10.13 6.46
N ARG A 463 -18.28 9.57 5.61
CA ARG A 463 -17.86 8.66 4.55
C ARG A 463 -17.22 9.41 3.40
N GLU A 464 -17.74 10.54 2.94
CA GLU A 464 -17.08 11.34 1.91
C GLU A 464 -15.69 11.79 2.40
N GLU A 465 -15.52 12.11 3.67
CA GLU A 465 -14.21 12.35 4.27
C GLU A 465 -13.39 11.05 4.43
N SER A 466 -13.99 9.93 4.85
CA SER A 466 -13.28 8.65 4.99
C SER A 466 -12.88 8.06 3.64
N GLU A 467 -13.68 8.26 2.60
CA GLU A 467 -13.45 7.90 1.20
C GLU A 467 -12.49 8.89 0.60
N LYS A 468 -12.58 10.21 0.84
CA LYS A 468 -11.51 11.14 0.45
C LYS A 468 -10.21 10.86 1.17
N VAL A 469 -10.23 10.35 2.41
CA VAL A 469 -9.03 9.97 3.17
C VAL A 469 -8.52 8.59 2.77
N SER A 470 -9.41 7.65 2.41
CA SER A 470 -9.05 6.33 1.89
C SER A 470 -8.60 6.43 0.44
N GLU A 471 -9.23 7.28 -0.35
CA GLU A 471 -8.77 7.77 -1.64
C GLU A 471 -7.47 8.51 -1.44
N LEU A 472 -7.32 9.53 -0.58
CA LEU A 472 -6.02 10.18 -0.32
C LEU A 472 -4.92 9.20 0.15
N LYS A 473 -5.30 8.14 0.89
CA LYS A 473 -4.38 7.07 1.29
C LYS A 473 -4.10 6.07 0.16
N SER A 474 -5.02 5.87 -0.78
CA SER A 474 -4.80 5.11 -2.03
C SER A 474 -4.24 5.98 -3.18
N VAL A 475 -4.33 7.30 -3.06
CA VAL A 475 -3.94 8.39 -3.99
C VAL A 475 -2.59 8.97 -3.57
N SER A 476 -2.05 8.54 -2.43
CA SER A 476 -0.60 8.57 -2.15
C SER A 476 0.16 7.47 -2.93
N GLY A 477 -0.43 6.91 -3.99
CA GLY A 477 0.16 5.90 -4.87
C GLY A 477 -0.45 5.82 -6.29
N SER A 478 -0.82 6.96 -6.90
CA SER A 478 -1.26 7.14 -8.31
C SER A 478 -2.76 7.31 -8.59
N ASN A 479 -3.03 8.02 -9.70
CA ASN A 479 -4.21 8.87 -9.91
C ASN A 479 -5.32 8.24 -10.78
N LYS A 480 -5.53 6.92 -10.73
CA LYS A 480 -6.66 6.26 -11.42
C LYS A 480 -7.04 4.91 -10.81
N LEU A 481 -8.21 4.84 -10.18
CA LEU A 481 -9.07 3.65 -10.23
C LEU A 481 -10.54 4.11 -10.35
N PRO A 482 -11.30 3.68 -11.37
CA PRO A 482 -12.70 4.03 -11.50
C PRO A 482 -13.52 3.28 -10.44
N TYR A 483 -14.44 4.00 -9.80
CA TYR A 483 -15.43 3.57 -8.81
C TYR A 483 -16.09 2.19 -9.04
N GLY A 484 -16.11 1.68 -10.28
CA GLY A 484 -16.65 0.36 -10.63
C GLY A 484 -15.75 -0.85 -10.28
N THR A 485 -14.45 -0.66 -10.03
CA THR A 485 -13.51 -1.78 -9.83
C THR A 485 -13.53 -2.34 -8.41
N LEU A 486 -13.82 -1.50 -7.40
CA LEU A 486 -14.00 -1.94 -6.00
C LEU A 486 -15.29 -2.74 -5.79
N ALA A 487 -16.32 -2.47 -6.58
CA ALA A 487 -17.58 -3.22 -6.55
C ALA A 487 -17.46 -4.64 -7.12
N ALA A 488 -16.43 -4.92 -7.94
CA ALA A 488 -16.18 -6.21 -8.57
C ALA A 488 -15.26 -7.14 -7.75
N GLY A 489 -14.86 -6.74 -6.54
CA GLY A 489 -14.00 -7.54 -5.67
C GLY A 489 -12.60 -7.79 -6.26
N ALA A 490 -11.92 -8.83 -5.75
CA ALA A 490 -10.55 -9.18 -6.15
C ALA A 490 -10.40 -9.54 -7.64
N GLU A 491 -11.49 -9.85 -8.35
CA GLU A 491 -11.48 -10.16 -9.78
C GLU A 491 -11.42 -8.90 -10.65
N GLY A 492 -12.10 -7.81 -10.28
CA GLY A 492 -12.04 -6.55 -11.02
C GLY A 492 -10.67 -5.88 -11.02
N ILE A 493 -9.91 -6.04 -9.94
CA ILE A 493 -8.52 -5.55 -9.84
C ILE A 493 -7.58 -6.40 -10.70
N ARG A 494 -7.79 -7.73 -10.74
CA ARG A 494 -7.02 -8.65 -11.58
C ARG A 494 -7.22 -8.41 -13.09
N GLU A 495 -8.39 -7.94 -13.51
CA GLU A 495 -8.62 -7.56 -14.91
C GLU A 495 -7.97 -6.21 -15.30
N ALA A 496 -7.73 -5.31 -14.33
CA ALA A 496 -7.14 -3.99 -14.58
C ALA A 496 -5.60 -4.00 -14.63
N ILE A 497 -4.95 -4.95 -13.94
CA ILE A 497 -3.50 -5.13 -13.92
C ILE A 497 -3.18 -6.51 -14.49
N SER A 498 -2.94 -6.56 -15.80
CA SER A 498 -2.85 -7.83 -16.54
C SER A 498 -1.44 -8.41 -16.66
N GLY A 499 -0.39 -7.65 -16.27
CA GLY A 499 1.00 -8.09 -16.37
C GLY A 499 1.99 -7.31 -15.52
N PHE A 500 3.21 -7.86 -15.42
CA PHE A 500 4.33 -7.33 -14.62
C PHE A 500 4.60 -5.84 -14.88
N ASP A 501 4.64 -5.42 -16.14
CA ASP A 501 4.94 -4.02 -16.50
C ASP A 501 3.83 -3.05 -16.07
N ASP A 502 2.57 -3.50 -16.02
CA ASP A 502 1.45 -2.68 -15.56
C ASP A 502 1.52 -2.50 -14.04
N ALA A 503 1.81 -3.58 -13.31
CA ALA A 503 2.04 -3.54 -11.86
C ALA A 503 3.22 -2.60 -11.53
N ARG A 504 4.35 -2.76 -12.22
CA ARG A 504 5.55 -1.91 -12.06
C ARG A 504 5.25 -0.43 -12.30
N LYS A 505 4.47 -0.10 -13.32
CA LYS A 505 4.08 1.29 -13.60
C LYS A 505 3.15 1.86 -12.52
N SER A 506 2.22 1.05 -12.01
CA SER A 506 1.32 1.50 -10.94
C SER A 506 2.05 1.77 -9.63
N ASP A 507 3.18 1.10 -9.43
CA ASP A 507 3.94 1.12 -8.18
C ASP A 507 5.15 2.07 -8.20
N ILE A 508 5.42 2.73 -9.33
CA ILE A 508 6.65 3.52 -9.54
C ILE A 508 6.85 4.66 -8.54
N GLU A 509 5.78 5.23 -7.99
CA GLU A 509 5.88 6.26 -6.95
C GLU A 509 6.31 5.69 -5.60
N ASN A 510 6.00 4.42 -5.30
CA ASN A 510 6.46 3.74 -4.09
C ASN A 510 7.92 3.28 -4.20
N GLU A 511 8.48 3.28 -5.41
CA GLU A 511 9.88 2.98 -5.66
C GLU A 511 10.79 4.22 -5.44
N ARG A 512 10.21 5.40 -5.18
CA ARG A 512 10.91 6.65 -4.88
C ARG A 512 11.29 6.77 -3.42
N LEU A 513 12.35 7.54 -3.16
CA LEU A 513 12.61 8.07 -1.83
C LEU A 513 11.40 8.92 -1.40
N PRO A 514 10.77 8.62 -0.26
CA PRO A 514 9.66 9.44 0.23
C PRO A 514 10.11 10.89 0.48
N PRO A 515 9.20 11.88 0.36
CA PRO A 515 9.52 13.25 0.74
C PRO A 515 9.89 13.33 2.23
N GLU A 516 10.74 14.30 2.60
CA GLU A 516 11.10 14.51 4.01
C GLU A 516 9.84 14.61 4.88
N LEU A 517 9.77 13.77 5.90
CA LEU A 517 8.67 13.78 6.86
C LEU A 517 8.85 14.99 7.77
N PHE A 518 8.30 16.13 7.36
CA PHE A 518 8.23 17.31 8.22
C PHE A 518 7.21 17.08 9.32
N ASP A 519 7.62 17.29 10.57
CA ASP A 519 6.68 17.42 11.67
C ASP A 519 5.83 18.68 11.43
N ALA A 520 4.56 18.49 11.09
CA ALA A 520 3.62 19.59 10.87
C ALA A 520 3.46 20.51 12.09
N THR A 521 3.94 20.09 13.26
CA THR A 521 3.95 20.88 14.50
C THR A 521 5.24 21.67 14.75
N SER A 522 6.32 21.42 14.00
CA SER A 522 7.57 22.17 14.09
C SER A 522 7.46 23.57 13.49
N GLU A 523 8.35 24.49 13.90
CA GLU A 523 8.43 25.84 13.34
C GLU A 523 8.70 25.81 11.82
N GLU A 524 9.54 24.89 11.33
CA GLU A 524 9.76 24.71 9.89
C GLU A 524 8.53 24.14 9.17
N GLY A 525 7.82 23.18 9.77
CA GLY A 525 6.58 22.62 9.22
C GLY A 525 5.48 23.67 9.08
N LYS A 526 5.34 24.55 10.07
CA LYS A 526 4.43 25.70 10.02
C LYS A 526 4.85 26.73 8.97
N ALA A 527 6.13 27.01 8.83
CA ALA A 527 6.66 27.93 7.83
C ALA A 527 6.40 27.42 6.40
N LEU A 528 6.63 26.13 6.14
CA LEU A 528 6.36 25.50 4.84
C LEU A 528 4.86 25.51 4.49
N LEU A 529 3.99 25.15 5.44
CA LEU A 529 2.53 25.24 5.27
C LEU A 529 2.03 26.68 5.01
N SER A 530 2.71 27.69 5.59
CA SER A 530 2.39 29.10 5.35
C SER A 530 2.94 29.64 4.01
N SER A 531 4.02 29.05 3.50
CA SER A 531 4.69 29.48 2.26
C SER A 531 4.08 28.86 0.98
N GLY A 532 3.31 27.77 1.13
CA GLY A 532 2.66 27.04 0.03
C GLY A 532 1.57 27.82 -0.75
N SER A 533 1.19 29.03 -0.32
CA SER A 533 0.18 29.84 -1.01
C SER A 533 0.73 30.86 -2.01
N SER A 534 2.05 30.98 -2.21
CA SER A 534 2.59 32.07 -3.05
C SER A 534 3.80 31.77 -3.94
N SER A 535 4.01 30.54 -4.40
CA SER A 535 4.97 30.29 -5.48
C SER A 535 4.71 28.99 -6.25
N LEU A 536 3.87 29.06 -7.28
CA LEU A 536 3.87 28.11 -8.39
C LEU A 536 4.34 28.86 -9.65
N PRO A 537 5.35 28.36 -10.40
CA PRO A 537 5.72 28.93 -11.69
C PRO A 537 4.63 28.61 -12.72
N SER A 538 4.16 29.62 -13.43
CA SER A 538 3.13 29.52 -14.47
C SER A 538 3.66 28.78 -15.71
N THR A 539 2.95 27.74 -16.15
CA THR A 539 3.10 27.11 -17.47
C THR A 539 2.46 27.96 -18.58
N PRO A 540 2.99 27.97 -19.82
CA PRO A 540 2.53 28.86 -20.89
C PRO A 540 1.20 28.38 -21.49
N ALA A 541 0.30 29.32 -21.78
CA ALA A 541 -0.97 29.05 -22.46
C ALA A 541 -0.76 28.75 -23.95
N GLU A 542 -1.30 27.61 -24.42
CA GLU A 542 -1.55 27.36 -25.84
C GLU A 542 -2.74 28.22 -26.28
N GLN A 543 -2.50 29.15 -27.22
CA GLN A 543 -3.54 29.85 -27.98
C GLN A 543 -3.75 29.17 -29.32
N ASP A 544 -5.02 28.93 -29.64
CA ASP A 544 -5.52 28.40 -30.89
C ASP A 544 -5.00 29.16 -32.12
N GLN A 545 -4.68 28.38 -33.16
CA GLN A 545 -4.37 28.87 -34.52
C GLN A 545 -5.65 29.33 -35.23
N GLU A 546 -5.65 30.58 -35.69
CA GLU A 546 -6.49 31.00 -36.83
C GLU A 546 -5.61 31.45 -38.01
N MET A 547 -6.14 31.18 -39.21
CA MET A 547 -5.46 31.16 -40.51
C MET A 547 -4.84 32.49 -40.94
N ALA A 548 -3.76 32.37 -41.72
CA ALA A 548 -3.02 33.45 -42.35
C ALA A 548 -3.77 34.14 -43.53
N ALA A 549 -3.52 35.43 -43.70
CA ALA A 549 -3.42 36.16 -44.99
C ALA A 549 -2.66 37.50 -44.78
N PRO A 550 -2.22 38.21 -45.84
CA PRO A 550 -0.88 38.16 -46.39
C PRO A 550 0.00 39.40 -46.08
N ILE A 551 1.31 39.18 -46.20
CA ILE A 551 2.38 40.17 -45.99
C ILE A 551 2.42 41.16 -47.16
N THR A 552 2.46 42.47 -46.85
CA THR A 552 2.62 43.55 -47.83
C THR A 552 4.10 43.90 -48.05
N PRO A 553 4.46 44.43 -49.23
CA PRO A 553 5.84 44.52 -49.72
C PRO A 553 6.54 45.81 -49.27
N ALA A 554 6.67 46.00 -47.96
CA ALA A 554 7.38 47.15 -47.38
C ALA A 554 8.45 46.75 -46.34
N THR A 555 8.54 45.48 -45.97
CA THR A 555 9.46 44.98 -44.93
C THR A 555 10.67 44.23 -45.49
N ILE A 556 10.80 44.10 -46.82
CA ILE A 556 11.90 43.38 -47.46
C ILE A 556 13.04 44.31 -47.94
N GLU A 557 12.78 45.62 -48.11
CA GLU A 557 13.81 46.57 -48.57
C GLU A 557 14.76 47.08 -47.47
N ALA A 558 14.48 46.82 -46.19
CA ALA A 558 15.34 47.26 -45.09
C ALA A 558 16.41 46.23 -44.66
N ALA A 559 16.39 45.00 -45.19
CA ALA A 559 17.28 43.91 -44.76
C ALA A 559 18.39 43.57 -45.77
N LEU A 560 18.47 44.26 -46.91
CA LEU A 560 19.41 43.97 -48.01
C LEU A 560 20.56 44.97 -48.16
N ALA A 561 20.84 45.77 -47.12
CA ALA A 561 21.96 46.71 -47.11
C ALA A 561 22.89 46.49 -45.91
N GLN A 562 23.54 45.33 -45.82
CA GLN A 562 24.84 45.20 -45.14
C GLN A 562 25.52 43.86 -45.46
N ASN A 563 26.78 43.98 -45.92
CA ASN A 563 27.80 42.94 -46.12
C ASN A 563 27.67 41.97 -47.29
N GLY A 564 28.21 42.41 -48.43
CA GLY A 564 28.77 41.53 -49.45
C GLY A 564 30.27 41.23 -49.22
N ARG A 565 30.68 40.05 -49.72
CA ARG A 565 32.00 39.61 -50.25
C ARG A 565 32.08 38.08 -50.05
N GLY A 566 32.23 37.19 -51.02
CA GLY A 566 32.28 37.22 -52.47
C GLY A 566 32.71 35.82 -52.96
N VAL A 567 31.87 35.18 -53.80
CA VAL A 567 32.15 34.52 -55.13
C VAL A 567 33.35 33.52 -55.26
N PRO A 568 33.38 32.51 -56.18
CA PRO A 568 32.35 31.78 -56.99
C PRO A 568 32.37 30.23 -56.82
N LEU A 569 31.25 29.50 -56.99
CA LEU A 569 30.68 28.88 -58.21
C LEU A 569 31.56 27.85 -58.96
N SER A 570 31.07 26.61 -59.11
CA SER A 570 30.35 26.22 -60.34
C SER A 570 29.50 24.95 -60.13
N LEU A 571 28.21 25.07 -60.45
CA LEU A 571 27.32 23.97 -60.82
C LEU A 571 27.82 23.30 -62.11
N ASN A 572 27.54 21.99 -62.28
CA ASN A 572 26.57 21.63 -63.31
C ASN A 572 25.93 20.26 -63.13
N THR A 573 24.70 20.23 -63.62
CA THR A 573 23.59 19.30 -63.43
C THR A 573 23.59 18.09 -64.37
N SER A 574 22.76 17.11 -63.98
CA SER A 574 21.77 16.37 -64.79
C SER A 574 22.07 14.92 -65.14
N GLY A 575 21.03 14.08 -65.02
CA GLY A 575 20.89 12.86 -65.82
C GLY A 575 20.33 11.62 -65.10
N SER A 576 19.00 11.50 -65.13
CA SER A 576 18.14 10.29 -65.14
C SER A 576 18.76 8.92 -65.46
N GLY A 577 18.19 7.85 -64.88
CA GLY A 577 18.35 6.48 -65.39
C GLY A 577 17.52 5.42 -64.64
N SER A 578 16.56 4.83 -65.35
CA SER A 578 15.64 3.74 -65.01
C SER A 578 16.29 2.35 -64.86
N GLY A 579 15.64 1.42 -64.15
CA GLY A 579 15.92 -0.03 -64.22
C GLY A 579 14.89 -0.90 -63.50
N SER A 580 14.34 -1.86 -64.23
CA SER A 580 13.15 -2.68 -63.94
C SER A 580 13.48 -4.17 -63.70
N GLY A 581 12.67 -4.88 -62.90
CA GLY A 581 12.15 -6.20 -63.31
C GLY A 581 12.32 -7.45 -62.40
N ILE A 582 11.17 -8.15 -62.24
CA ILE A 582 10.93 -9.63 -62.20
C ILE A 582 10.67 -10.32 -60.83
N GLY A 583 9.38 -10.62 -60.56
CA GLY A 583 8.81 -12.00 -60.65
C GLY A 583 8.61 -12.90 -59.41
N SER A 584 7.38 -12.88 -58.85
CA SER A 584 6.47 -13.85 -58.15
C SER A 584 6.79 -15.38 -58.05
N PRO A 585 6.04 -16.26 -57.29
CA PRO A 585 4.67 -16.11 -56.70
C PRO A 585 4.42 -16.66 -55.26
N GLY A 586 3.22 -16.40 -54.71
CA GLY A 586 2.80 -16.72 -53.32
C GLY A 586 1.70 -17.80 -53.16
N VAL A 587 1.06 -17.84 -51.97
CA VAL A 587 -0.21 -18.51 -51.55
C VAL A 587 -0.58 -18.02 -50.11
N PRO A 588 -1.87 -17.98 -49.68
CA PRO A 588 -2.47 -16.88 -48.90
C PRO A 588 -2.87 -17.20 -47.44
N SER A 589 -3.30 -16.16 -46.70
CA SER A 589 -3.90 -16.23 -45.35
C SER A 589 -5.36 -15.73 -45.36
N PRO A 590 -6.24 -16.23 -44.46
CA PRO A 590 -7.68 -15.96 -44.54
C PRO A 590 -8.12 -14.70 -43.78
N SER A 591 -9.22 -14.16 -44.30
CA SER A 591 -10.01 -12.99 -43.90
C SER A 591 -10.68 -13.08 -42.52
N SER A 592 -10.75 -11.94 -41.82
CA SER A 592 -11.66 -11.69 -40.69
C SER A 592 -12.82 -10.77 -41.13
N PRO A 593 -14.04 -10.87 -40.57
CA PRO A 593 -15.21 -10.10 -41.01
C PRO A 593 -15.35 -8.75 -40.30
N THR A 594 -16.01 -7.84 -41.01
CA THR A 594 -16.41 -6.45 -40.73
C THR A 594 -17.67 -6.35 -39.85
N SER A 595 -17.70 -5.40 -38.88
CA SER A 595 -18.55 -4.16 -38.81
C SER A 595 -19.45 -4.15 -37.56
N PRO A 596 -20.10 -3.04 -37.10
CA PRO A 596 -20.00 -1.62 -37.50
C PRO A 596 -19.98 -0.54 -36.36
N GLY A 597 -19.50 0.66 -36.71
CA GLY A 597 -20.16 1.97 -36.47
C GLY A 597 -20.51 2.45 -35.04
N GLY A 598 -19.70 3.37 -34.50
CA GLY A 598 -20.03 4.20 -33.33
C GLY A 598 -19.97 5.70 -33.65
N THR A 599 -21.06 6.40 -33.34
CA THR A 599 -21.32 7.82 -33.60
C THR A 599 -20.70 8.77 -32.58
N SER A 600 -20.34 9.96 -33.03
CA SER A 600 -19.79 11.08 -32.25
C SER A 600 -20.83 11.74 -31.32
N PHE A 601 -20.45 12.06 -30.07
CA PHE A 601 -21.13 13.08 -29.26
C PHE A 601 -20.15 13.96 -28.48
N ARG A 602 -20.46 15.27 -28.47
CA ARG A 602 -19.69 16.41 -27.96
C ARG A 602 -19.88 16.64 -26.44
N ARG A 603 -18.86 17.28 -25.83
CA ARG A 603 -18.77 17.86 -24.48
C ARG A 603 -19.85 18.91 -24.15
N GLY A 604 -20.11 19.10 -22.84
CA GLY A 604 -20.59 20.36 -22.28
C GLY A 604 -20.60 20.46 -20.74
N HIS A 605 -20.02 21.55 -20.23
CA HIS A 605 -20.14 22.20 -18.91
C HIS A 605 -19.22 21.80 -17.73
N GLY A 606 -18.44 22.81 -17.30
CA GLY A 606 -17.70 22.85 -16.04
C GLY A 606 -18.39 23.68 -14.96
N ARG A 607 -17.94 23.50 -13.73
CA ARG A 607 -18.09 24.42 -12.60
C ARG A 607 -16.82 24.42 -11.76
N GLN A 608 -16.26 25.60 -11.54
CA GLN A 608 -15.20 25.88 -10.56
C GLN A 608 -15.79 25.80 -9.15
N ALA A 609 -15.06 25.17 -8.21
CA ALA A 609 -15.18 25.44 -6.77
C ALA A 609 -13.82 25.23 -6.09
N SER A 610 -13.48 26.18 -5.22
CA SER A 610 -12.21 26.39 -4.51
C SER A 610 -11.83 25.24 -3.58
N LEU A 611 -10.56 24.79 -3.64
CA LEU A 611 -9.98 23.81 -2.71
C LEU A 611 -9.49 24.53 -1.43
N GLY A 612 -10.09 24.19 -0.30
CA GLY A 612 -9.60 24.52 1.03
C GLY A 612 -8.78 23.36 1.61
N THR A 613 -7.62 23.68 2.16
CA THR A 613 -6.68 22.77 2.83
C THR A 613 -7.18 22.33 4.21
N THR A 614 -7.10 21.03 4.56
CA THR A 614 -6.89 20.63 5.96
C THR A 614 -6.16 19.29 6.10
N MET A 615 -4.91 19.39 6.55
CA MET A 615 -4.18 18.39 7.33
C MET A 615 -4.87 18.23 8.69
N THR A 616 -5.20 17.01 9.13
CA THR A 616 -5.61 16.78 10.55
C THR A 616 -4.92 15.57 11.17
N SER A 617 -4.24 15.83 12.30
CA SER A 617 -3.51 14.88 13.15
C SER A 617 -4.47 13.87 13.84
N PRO A 618 -4.00 12.65 14.23
CA PRO A 618 -4.80 11.65 14.95
C PRO A 618 -5.52 12.17 16.21
N SER A 619 -4.97 13.19 16.86
CA SER A 619 -5.55 13.86 18.05
C SER A 619 -6.78 14.74 17.74
N THR A 620 -6.95 15.16 16.49
CA THR A 620 -8.16 15.85 15.99
C THR A 620 -9.26 14.84 15.65
N ARG A 621 -8.87 13.63 15.23
CA ARG A 621 -9.77 12.53 14.85
C ARG A 621 -10.49 11.91 16.06
N ARG A 622 -9.78 11.74 17.19
CA ARG A 622 -10.37 11.29 18.47
C ARG A 622 -11.38 12.32 19.03
N ARG A 623 -11.07 13.62 18.92
CA ARG A 623 -12.00 14.72 19.29
C ARG A 623 -13.24 14.80 18.40
N SER A 624 -13.13 14.48 17.10
CA SER A 624 -14.27 14.42 16.19
C SER A 624 -15.23 13.28 16.54
N LEU A 625 -14.71 12.11 16.91
CA LEU A 625 -15.50 10.96 17.37
C LEU A 625 -16.19 11.23 18.71
N GLU A 626 -15.51 11.83 19.69
CA GLU A 626 -16.11 12.22 20.98
C GLU A 626 -17.23 13.25 20.82
N SER A 627 -17.01 14.26 19.96
CA SER A 627 -18.04 15.26 19.62
C SER A 627 -19.25 14.63 18.92
N THR A 628 -19.00 13.65 18.03
CA THR A 628 -20.06 12.90 17.32
C THR A 628 -20.84 11.98 18.25
N MET A 629 -20.18 11.30 19.21
CA MET A 629 -20.85 10.47 20.21
C MET A 629 -21.68 11.33 21.19
N SER A 630 -21.18 12.50 21.59
CA SER A 630 -21.93 13.46 22.41
C SER A 630 -23.16 14.02 21.69
N LEU A 631 -23.05 14.28 20.37
CA LEU A 631 -24.18 14.67 19.51
C LEU A 631 -25.22 13.54 19.38
N ILE A 632 -24.79 12.29 19.23
CA ILE A 632 -25.68 11.13 19.17
C ILE A 632 -26.41 10.93 20.52
N GLN A 633 -25.71 11.14 21.64
CA GLN A 633 -26.27 11.01 22.98
C GLN A 633 -27.29 12.13 23.28
N GLY A 634 -27.00 13.38 22.91
CA GLY A 634 -27.95 14.50 23.08
C GLY A 634 -29.24 14.34 22.26
N VAL A 635 -29.15 13.74 21.06
CA VAL A 635 -30.31 13.41 20.22
C VAL A 635 -31.13 12.25 20.82
N TRP A 636 -30.47 11.27 21.43
CA TRP A 636 -31.14 10.13 22.09
C TRP A 636 -31.87 10.55 23.38
N GLU A 637 -31.31 11.50 24.13
CA GLU A 637 -31.87 12.02 25.39
C GLU A 637 -32.90 13.15 25.20
N GLY A 638 -33.15 13.58 23.95
CA GLY A 638 -34.20 14.54 23.63
C GLY A 638 -33.89 16.01 23.99
N GLN A 639 -32.61 16.35 24.24
CA GLN A 639 -32.20 17.74 24.51
C GLN A 639 -31.60 18.38 23.26
N THR A 640 -32.23 19.46 22.77
CA THR A 640 -31.64 20.33 21.75
C THR A 640 -30.69 21.34 22.39
N PRO A 641 -29.39 21.40 22.04
CA PRO A 641 -28.54 22.50 22.49
C PRO A 641 -28.93 23.79 21.75
N PRO A 642 -28.86 24.96 22.40
CA PRO A 642 -29.23 26.22 21.78
C PRO A 642 -28.20 26.65 20.72
N PRO A 643 -28.61 27.37 19.67
CA PRO A 643 -27.70 27.79 18.62
C PRO A 643 -26.72 28.86 19.15
N GLY A 644 -25.42 28.55 19.15
CA GLY A 644 -24.36 29.53 19.39
C GLY A 644 -23.44 29.31 20.60
N SER A 645 -23.44 28.16 21.26
CA SER A 645 -22.45 27.86 22.31
C SER A 645 -21.31 26.99 21.77
N ILE A 646 -20.20 27.62 21.43
CA ILE A 646 -18.88 26.96 21.41
C ILE A 646 -18.44 26.92 22.89
N PRO A 647 -18.08 25.77 23.48
CA PRO A 647 -17.48 25.77 24.81
C PRO A 647 -16.09 26.40 24.70
N GLU A 648 -15.86 27.47 25.45
CA GLU A 648 -14.50 27.94 25.74
C GLU A 648 -13.72 26.82 26.45
N GLU A 649 -12.42 26.78 26.16
CA GLU A 649 -11.43 25.90 26.75
C GLU A 649 -11.48 25.92 28.28
N GLY A 650 -11.63 24.75 28.91
CA GLY A 650 -11.29 24.58 30.32
C GLY A 650 -12.11 23.54 31.09
N ALA A 651 -11.38 22.53 31.58
CA ALA A 651 -11.71 21.61 32.67
C ALA A 651 -12.53 20.33 32.35
N GLY A 652 -11.86 19.19 32.50
CA GLY A 652 -12.47 17.88 32.78
C GLY A 652 -12.31 16.83 31.68
N ALA A 653 -11.12 16.26 31.53
CA ALA A 653 -10.96 15.03 30.73
C ALA A 653 -11.51 13.82 31.53
N MET A 654 -12.48 13.09 30.96
CA MET A 654 -12.89 11.79 31.50
C MET A 654 -11.76 10.77 31.34
N THR A 655 -11.62 9.90 32.32
CA THR A 655 -10.56 8.87 32.33
C THR A 655 -11.00 7.62 31.58
N GLY A 656 -10.05 6.83 31.07
CA GLY A 656 -10.32 5.65 30.24
C GLY A 656 -11.26 4.60 30.88
N GLU A 657 -11.33 4.55 32.22
CA GLU A 657 -12.24 3.66 32.95
C GLU A 657 -13.73 4.06 32.82
N GLU A 658 -14.03 5.35 32.59
CA GLU A 658 -15.41 5.84 32.43
C GLU A 658 -15.98 5.50 31.04
N VAL A 659 -15.12 5.37 30.04
CA VAL A 659 -15.47 4.99 28.66
C VAL A 659 -15.80 3.50 28.57
N ASP A 660 -15.02 2.65 29.24
CA ASP A 660 -15.29 1.19 29.31
C ASP A 660 -16.55 0.88 30.14
N GLY A 661 -16.81 1.65 31.19
CA GLY A 661 -18.05 1.53 31.98
C GLY A 661 -19.32 1.86 31.19
N LEU A 662 -19.23 2.76 30.20
CA LEU A 662 -20.34 3.14 29.33
C LEU A 662 -20.59 2.10 28.23
N ALA A 663 -19.54 1.51 27.67
CA ALA A 663 -19.63 0.38 26.74
C ALA A 663 -20.25 -0.86 27.41
N GLY A 664 -19.91 -1.14 28.67
CA GLY A 664 -20.51 -2.23 29.45
C GLY A 664 -22.01 -2.05 29.73
N ARG A 665 -22.48 -0.81 29.87
CA ARG A 665 -23.91 -0.49 30.04
C ARG A 665 -24.73 -0.62 28.76
N LEU A 666 -24.11 -0.40 27.60
CA LEU A 666 -24.74 -0.61 26.29
C LEU A 666 -24.78 -2.09 25.89
N ALA A 667 -23.91 -2.92 26.45
CA ALA A 667 -23.82 -4.35 26.14
C ALA A 667 -24.71 -5.26 27.00
N GLY A 668 -25.47 -4.75 27.97
CA GLY A 668 -26.21 -5.59 28.93
C GLY A 668 -27.50 -4.99 29.48
N SER A 669 -28.61 -5.27 28.81
CA SER A 669 -29.93 -5.28 29.47
C SER A 669 -30.82 -6.36 28.83
N THR A 670 -30.69 -7.59 29.34
CA THR A 670 -31.71 -8.63 29.22
C THR A 670 -32.95 -8.20 30.02
N VAL A 671 -34.11 -8.30 29.39
CA VAL A 671 -35.42 -7.98 29.95
C VAL A 671 -35.73 -8.99 31.07
N ASN A 672 -35.73 -8.55 32.33
CA ASN A 672 -36.33 -9.29 33.44
C ASN A 672 -37.85 -9.20 33.33
N GLY A 673 -38.50 -10.32 32.98
CA GLY A 673 -39.93 -10.50 33.13
C GLY A 673 -40.30 -10.66 34.60
N THR A 674 -41.05 -9.70 35.14
CA THR A 674 -41.79 -9.86 36.39
C THR A 674 -43.15 -10.47 36.12
N THR A 675 -43.34 -11.70 36.60
CA THR A 675 -44.65 -12.32 36.84
C THR A 675 -45.34 -11.64 38.03
N THR A 676 -46.58 -11.20 37.83
CA THR A 676 -47.63 -11.13 38.85
C THR A 676 -48.54 -12.34 38.69
#